data_AF-A0A0Q7SS64-F1
#
_entry.id   AF-A0A0Q7SS64-F1
#
_cell.length_a   1.000
_cell.length_b   1.000
_cell.length_c   1.000
_cell.angle_alpha   90.00
_cell.angle_beta   90.00
_cell.angle_gamma   90.00
#
_symmetry.space_group_name_H-M   'P 1'
#
loop_
_entity.id
_entity.type
_entity.pdbx_description
1 polymer ?
#
loop_
_entity_poly.entity_id
_entity_poly.type
_entity_poly.pdbx_seq_one_letter_code
_entity_poly.pdbx_strand_id
1 'polypeptide(L)'
;MAAVGATPAAGLMGLGELQLKLPATKAQWLALAAGLGLGLVGAELAWHHPLSAPLALAAWGAVVLLAALFWVKTPVLVLAPLPLVGLAPWSGWITFEEMDLLVTAAGCGGYLAYALQLNARDRAPAWRHGIVYSPAVVMLILALALSTLWSVKRGFADAGGFVFGWFHGYHEAMNSVRNAKSLFLALALLPLWTAAAAARPRGFSRGLLLGLVLALAGGSAAALWERLAYTGLLDFSTDYRTTALFWEMHVGGAALDGFLVLTLPFALLALLRTRSPWRFAIGLGIALLAAYAVLTTFSRGVYLALPLALIPMVMLADAQRRRAAASGPESSHIDSTLGPVDEPLPRLAKLGALAMAGAFALAAALVFGGGGYRGLLALFFVMVALLAMPPSLWLPGFAQRLTALLMGGVLALLLGGASWALSMAVPKAAYVLNVVALLCCAALRWKDAPGQSRPIYVLLVTTSWFWLLATMVIVADYWGGTTGRWTSVAAGLALAGVWAAMLVEPRLWPLQGAGSTGKAGWRKRALLVAGLLLVMAIVAALGGGGYLRDRVASWKEDGQTRLTHWREGLRLLHGGRQWLLGKGSGRFVSSNLYEGPIEYQIGDYRLRTDEAEAFLALTGGKHVLGRGEQFRVSQRIPTPAPGPVTITLTSRTATDAHLVLQICEKNLIYPDHCFSAEPLLKPLRAEGAPEGSPGQWQTHRLQLGPVAALGGDWWAPRFVTFSMALDTRGARVDISRIALQDSQGQQLLVNGDFNREMARWFFSSDRHHLPWHIKNAALHVLFEQGLVGLTLLGSAYLLCLVRLSFGRGRDHPLAPAIVAALIGLGTVGAFDSLLDAPRIGFIFFVLLLLGLGLRALPGEGVARVA
;
A
#
# COMPACT_ATOMS: atom_id res chain seq x y z
N MET A 1 25.32 -7.35 -43.74
CA MET A 1 26.16 -8.45 -43.21
C MET A 1 25.43 -9.11 -42.06
N ALA A 2 25.36 -10.44 -42.12
CA ALA A 2 24.43 -11.35 -41.48
C ALA A 2 24.08 -11.09 -40.00
N ALA A 3 22.78 -11.07 -39.74
CA ALA A 3 22.21 -11.34 -38.43
C ALA A 3 22.61 -12.78 -38.02
N VAL A 4 23.51 -12.89 -37.05
CA VAL A 4 23.78 -14.18 -36.39
C VAL A 4 22.55 -14.51 -35.55
N GLY A 5 21.83 -15.53 -36.00
CA GLY A 5 20.69 -16.10 -35.29
C GLY A 5 21.12 -16.55 -33.90
N ALA A 6 20.50 -15.96 -32.88
CA ALA A 6 20.48 -16.56 -31.56
C ALA A 6 19.58 -17.79 -31.64
N THR A 7 20.19 -18.96 -31.73
CA THR A 7 19.50 -20.23 -31.48
C THR A 7 18.84 -20.15 -30.09
N PRO A 8 17.54 -20.49 -29.94
CA PRO A 8 16.95 -20.62 -28.62
C PRO A 8 17.68 -21.77 -27.92
N ALA A 9 18.27 -21.50 -26.76
CA ALA A 9 18.98 -22.51 -26.00
C ALA A 9 18.00 -23.65 -25.65
N ALA A 10 18.26 -24.84 -26.20
CA ALA A 10 17.54 -26.05 -25.87
C ALA A 10 17.95 -26.50 -24.46
N GLY A 11 17.01 -26.41 -23.53
CA GLY A 11 17.19 -26.81 -22.14
C GLY A 11 15.88 -26.63 -21.37
N LEU A 12 15.65 -27.46 -20.35
CA LEU A 12 14.47 -27.36 -19.49
C LEU A 12 14.33 -25.93 -18.96
N MET A 13 13.17 -25.31 -19.23
CA MET A 13 12.83 -23.92 -18.90
C MET A 13 13.57 -22.80 -19.69
N GLY A 14 14.28 -23.10 -20.78
CA GLY A 14 15.01 -22.10 -21.57
C GLY A 14 16.28 -21.56 -20.88
N LEU A 15 16.72 -22.29 -19.85
CA LEU A 15 18.06 -22.20 -19.27
C LEU A 15 18.95 -23.03 -20.19
N GLY A 16 19.92 -22.41 -20.87
CA GLY A 16 20.92 -23.16 -21.63
C GLY A 16 21.81 -24.01 -20.71
N GLU A 17 22.85 -24.64 -21.25
CA GLU A 17 23.84 -25.31 -20.41
C GLU A 17 24.40 -24.35 -19.35
N LEU A 18 24.24 -24.72 -18.08
CA LEU A 18 24.75 -23.98 -16.93
C LEU A 18 26.28 -24.07 -16.91
N GLN A 19 26.96 -23.14 -17.57
CA GLN A 19 28.40 -23.01 -17.52
C GLN A 19 28.82 -22.15 -16.32
N LEU A 20 29.62 -22.74 -15.43
CA LEU A 20 30.29 -22.04 -14.34
C LEU A 20 31.65 -21.53 -14.83
N LYS A 21 31.92 -20.23 -14.70
CA LYS A 21 33.23 -19.65 -15.01
C LYS A 21 33.79 -18.94 -13.79
N LEU A 22 35.11 -19.01 -13.60
CA LEU A 22 35.77 -18.30 -12.53
C LEU A 22 35.63 -16.77 -12.70
N PRO A 23 35.66 -15.99 -11.61
CA PRO A 23 35.67 -14.54 -11.67
C PRO A 23 36.88 -14.01 -12.47
N ALA A 24 36.62 -13.19 -13.49
CA ALA A 24 37.66 -12.64 -14.38
C ALA A 24 37.95 -11.16 -14.12
N THR A 25 37.05 -10.45 -13.43
CA THR A 25 37.17 -9.00 -13.19
C THR A 25 37.13 -8.67 -11.70
N LYS A 26 37.74 -7.54 -11.29
CA LYS A 26 37.67 -7.04 -9.90
C LYS A 26 36.22 -6.94 -9.41
N ALA A 27 35.29 -6.51 -10.27
CA ALA A 27 33.88 -6.42 -9.93
C ALA A 27 33.24 -7.79 -9.65
N GLN A 28 33.66 -8.85 -10.34
CA GLN A 28 33.18 -10.21 -10.07
C GLN A 28 33.78 -10.79 -8.78
N TRP A 29 35.04 -10.48 -8.47
CA TRP A 29 35.65 -10.85 -7.18
C TRP A 29 34.96 -10.14 -6.00
N LEU A 30 34.68 -8.85 -6.13
CA LEU A 30 33.90 -8.10 -5.13
C LEU A 30 32.47 -8.65 -5.00
N ALA A 31 31.84 -9.03 -6.12
CA ALA A 31 30.53 -9.68 -6.08
C ALA A 31 30.60 -11.05 -5.38
N LEU A 32 31.62 -11.86 -5.61
CA LEU A 32 31.80 -13.12 -4.90
C LEU A 32 31.90 -12.90 -3.38
N ALA A 33 32.73 -11.96 -2.95
CA ALA A 33 32.87 -11.60 -1.54
C ALA A 33 31.55 -11.09 -0.93
N ALA A 34 30.83 -10.23 -1.65
CA ALA A 34 29.51 -9.74 -1.23
C ALA A 34 28.47 -10.88 -1.15
N GLY A 35 28.48 -11.80 -2.11
CA GLY A 35 27.60 -12.97 -2.15
C GLY A 35 27.86 -13.90 -0.96
N LEU A 36 29.12 -14.19 -0.65
CA LEU A 36 29.52 -14.99 0.52
C LEU A 36 29.17 -14.29 1.85
N GLY A 37 29.41 -12.98 1.95
CA GLY A 37 29.07 -12.21 3.15
C GLY A 37 27.56 -12.19 3.43
N LEU A 38 26.74 -11.93 2.41
CA LEU A 38 25.28 -12.03 2.52
C LEU A 38 24.82 -13.47 2.77
N GLY A 39 25.55 -14.45 2.24
CA GLY A 39 25.33 -15.87 2.50
C GLY A 39 25.49 -16.21 3.98
N LEU A 40 26.59 -15.77 4.60
CA LEU A 40 26.86 -15.98 6.03
C LEU A 40 25.81 -15.29 6.91
N VAL A 41 25.54 -14.00 6.66
CA VAL A 41 24.53 -13.25 7.44
C VAL A 41 23.14 -13.87 7.27
N GLY A 42 22.75 -14.22 6.05
CA GLY A 42 21.45 -14.80 5.76
C GLY A 42 21.27 -16.19 6.39
N ALA A 43 22.30 -17.04 6.35
CA ALA A 43 22.27 -18.34 7.00
C ALA A 43 22.21 -18.23 8.53
N GLU A 44 22.95 -17.29 9.12
CA GLU A 44 22.93 -17.02 10.56
C GLU A 44 21.54 -16.57 11.03
N LEU A 45 20.95 -15.61 10.31
CA LEU A 45 19.56 -15.19 10.58
C LEU A 45 18.61 -16.37 10.45
N ALA A 46 18.70 -17.15 9.38
CA ALA A 46 17.78 -18.27 9.14
C ALA A 46 17.90 -19.34 10.23
N TRP A 47 19.11 -19.62 10.71
CA TRP A 47 19.37 -20.56 11.80
C TRP A 47 18.78 -20.07 13.14
N HIS A 48 18.78 -18.77 13.39
CA HIS A 48 18.19 -18.18 14.60
C HIS A 48 16.68 -17.90 14.50
N HIS A 49 16.02 -18.30 13.41
CA HIS A 49 14.61 -17.95 13.20
C HIS A 49 13.67 -18.59 14.25
N PRO A 50 12.80 -17.82 14.96
CA PRO A 50 12.10 -18.29 16.15
C PRO A 50 11.02 -19.35 15.90
N LEU A 51 10.54 -19.44 14.66
CA LEU A 51 9.53 -20.44 14.28
C LEU A 51 10.14 -21.82 14.04
N SER A 52 11.25 -21.89 13.30
CA SER A 52 11.96 -23.11 12.93
C SER A 52 13.22 -22.78 12.14
N ALA A 53 14.38 -23.07 12.71
CA ALA A 53 15.69 -22.94 12.07
C ALA A 53 15.81 -23.73 10.74
N PRO A 54 15.50 -25.04 10.67
CA PRO A 54 15.67 -25.80 9.43
C PRO A 54 14.71 -25.35 8.32
N LEU A 55 13.47 -24.97 8.66
CA LEU A 55 12.51 -24.50 7.65
C LEU A 55 12.93 -23.14 7.09
N ALA A 56 13.41 -22.24 7.95
CA ALA A 56 13.92 -20.94 7.52
C ALA A 56 15.16 -21.08 6.63
N LEU A 57 16.11 -21.95 6.98
CA LEU A 57 17.29 -22.24 6.14
C LEU A 57 16.90 -22.84 4.79
N ALA A 58 15.97 -23.79 4.77
CA ALA A 58 15.50 -24.41 3.52
C ALA A 58 14.81 -23.38 2.61
N ALA A 59 13.93 -22.54 3.17
CA ALA A 59 13.26 -21.47 2.43
C ALA A 59 14.26 -20.44 1.91
N TRP A 60 15.21 -20.02 2.76
CA TRP A 60 16.28 -19.10 2.39
C TRP A 60 17.14 -19.67 1.25
N GLY A 61 17.58 -20.93 1.37
CA GLY A 61 18.36 -21.63 0.35
C GLY A 61 17.62 -21.77 -0.99
N ALA A 62 16.30 -22.05 -0.94
CA ALA A 62 15.47 -22.07 -2.15
C ALA A 62 15.44 -20.69 -2.85
N VAL A 63 15.32 -19.60 -2.09
CA VAL A 63 15.39 -18.24 -2.64
C VAL A 63 16.77 -17.93 -3.20
N VAL A 64 17.86 -18.36 -2.54
CA VAL A 64 19.24 -18.22 -3.07
C VAL A 64 19.35 -18.89 -4.44
N LEU A 65 18.86 -20.13 -4.58
CA LEU A 65 18.89 -20.85 -5.85
C LEU A 65 18.07 -20.13 -6.93
N LEU A 66 16.84 -19.71 -6.62
CA LEU A 66 16.00 -18.96 -7.54
C LEU A 66 16.65 -17.63 -7.95
N ALA A 67 17.26 -16.92 -7.01
CA ALA A 67 17.97 -15.68 -7.26
C ALA A 67 19.21 -15.89 -8.14
N ALA A 68 19.93 -17.00 -7.98
CA ALA A 68 21.04 -17.35 -8.86
C ALA A 68 20.56 -17.64 -10.29
N LEU A 69 19.48 -18.42 -10.44
CA LEU A 69 18.90 -18.77 -11.74
C LEU A 69 18.30 -17.55 -12.47
N PHE A 70 17.69 -16.64 -11.72
CA PHE A 70 16.97 -15.48 -12.25
C PHE A 70 17.57 -14.15 -11.80
N TRP A 71 18.91 -14.05 -11.70
CA TRP A 71 19.60 -12.90 -11.11
C TRP A 71 19.26 -11.54 -11.72
N VAL A 72 18.90 -11.48 -13.01
CA VAL A 72 18.44 -10.24 -13.68
C VAL A 72 17.05 -9.79 -13.18
N LYS A 73 16.22 -10.75 -12.76
CA LYS A 73 14.84 -10.55 -12.29
C LYS A 73 14.71 -10.64 -10.77
N THR A 74 15.80 -10.56 -10.02
CA THR A 74 15.78 -10.50 -8.55
C THR A 74 14.85 -9.42 -7.97
N PRO A 75 14.58 -8.26 -8.62
CA PRO A 75 13.54 -7.36 -8.13
C PRO A 75 12.16 -8.02 -7.97
N VAL A 76 11.80 -9.00 -8.82
CA VAL A 76 10.54 -9.75 -8.68
C VAL A 76 10.58 -10.60 -7.40
N LEU A 77 11.67 -11.35 -7.20
CA LEU A 77 11.84 -12.24 -6.06
C LEU A 77 11.82 -11.48 -4.73
N VAL A 78 12.34 -10.25 -4.71
CA VAL A 78 12.38 -9.42 -3.49
C VAL A 78 11.07 -8.65 -3.28
N LEU A 79 10.56 -7.97 -4.30
CA LEU A 79 9.44 -7.03 -4.11
C LEU A 79 8.08 -7.73 -4.08
N ALA A 80 7.87 -8.79 -4.88
CA ALA A 80 6.56 -9.45 -4.98
C ALA A 80 6.09 -10.08 -3.65
N PRO A 81 6.92 -10.84 -2.90
CA PRO A 81 6.48 -11.42 -1.63
C PRO A 81 6.57 -10.44 -0.45
N LEU A 82 7.18 -9.27 -0.62
CA LEU A 82 7.41 -8.27 0.44
C LEU A 82 6.19 -7.96 1.34
N PRO A 83 4.96 -7.76 0.82
CA PRO A 83 3.79 -7.52 1.67
C PRO A 83 3.39 -8.73 2.54
N LEU A 84 3.86 -9.94 2.22
CA LEU A 84 3.49 -11.20 2.88
C LEU A 84 4.55 -11.73 3.86
N VAL A 85 5.81 -11.31 3.72
CA VAL A 85 6.97 -11.83 4.49
C VAL A 85 7.23 -11.05 5.78
N GLY A 86 6.19 -10.77 6.56
CA GLY A 86 6.31 -10.09 7.86
C GLY A 86 5.66 -10.91 8.96
N LEU A 87 6.41 -11.81 9.58
CA LEU A 87 5.89 -12.77 10.55
C LEU A 87 6.08 -12.33 12.01
N ALA A 88 6.40 -11.07 12.29
CA ALA A 88 6.58 -10.55 13.65
C ALA A 88 5.49 -10.97 14.66
N PRO A 89 4.18 -10.98 14.30
CA PRO A 89 3.13 -11.46 15.21
C PRO A 89 3.21 -12.95 15.60
N TRP A 90 3.96 -13.76 14.84
CA TRP A 90 4.21 -15.18 15.11
C TRP A 90 5.63 -15.43 15.62
N SER A 91 6.64 -14.73 15.11
CA SER A 91 8.06 -14.95 15.44
C SER A 91 8.51 -14.14 16.66
N GLY A 92 7.90 -12.99 16.93
CA GLY A 92 8.35 -12.01 17.91
C GLY A 92 9.49 -11.11 17.43
N TRP A 93 9.96 -11.32 16.19
CA TRP A 93 11.04 -10.53 15.60
C TRP A 93 10.54 -9.17 15.12
N ILE A 94 11.09 -8.11 15.72
CA ILE A 94 10.82 -6.72 15.36
C ILE A 94 12.04 -5.98 14.85
N THR A 95 13.24 -6.31 15.36
CA THR A 95 14.51 -5.73 14.89
C THR A 95 14.93 -6.38 13.57
N PHE A 96 14.94 -7.72 13.58
CA PHE A 96 15.10 -8.55 12.41
C PHE A 96 13.74 -8.88 11.81
N GLU A 97 13.71 -9.22 10.52
CA GLU A 97 12.48 -9.55 9.79
C GLU A 97 12.75 -10.57 8.70
N GLU A 98 11.71 -11.23 8.21
CA GLU A 98 11.83 -12.15 7.07
C GLU A 98 12.14 -11.39 5.77
N MET A 99 11.94 -10.07 5.72
CA MET A 99 12.52 -9.21 4.68
C MET A 99 14.05 -9.28 4.65
N ASP A 100 14.72 -9.33 5.81
CA ASP A 100 16.18 -9.37 5.90
C ASP A 100 16.70 -10.70 5.32
N LEU A 101 16.02 -11.80 5.61
CA LEU A 101 16.25 -13.11 5.00
C LEU A 101 16.05 -13.09 3.49
N LEU A 102 14.97 -12.46 3.02
CA LEU A 102 14.67 -12.36 1.60
C LEU A 102 15.74 -11.55 0.83
N VAL A 103 16.17 -10.42 1.39
CA VAL A 103 17.20 -9.57 0.79
C VAL A 103 18.56 -10.26 0.78
N THR A 104 18.96 -10.88 1.89
CA THR A 104 20.23 -11.62 1.97
C THR A 104 20.24 -12.83 1.04
N ALA A 105 19.13 -13.57 0.92
CA ALA A 105 19.01 -14.68 -0.02
C ALA A 105 19.12 -14.21 -1.49
N ALA A 106 18.37 -13.17 -1.84
CA ALA A 106 18.37 -12.62 -3.20
C ALA A 106 19.74 -12.02 -3.57
N GLY A 107 20.38 -11.35 -2.62
CA GLY A 107 21.73 -10.81 -2.79
C GLY A 107 22.77 -11.92 -2.92
N CYS A 108 22.77 -12.91 -2.03
CA CYS A 108 23.67 -14.07 -2.07
C CYS A 108 23.60 -14.77 -3.43
N GLY A 109 22.41 -15.25 -3.82
CA GLY A 109 22.23 -15.95 -5.09
C GLY A 109 22.54 -15.10 -6.31
N GLY A 110 22.07 -13.84 -6.32
CA GLY A 110 22.28 -12.93 -7.45
C GLY A 110 23.75 -12.54 -7.64
N TYR A 111 24.47 -12.25 -6.56
CA TYR A 111 25.90 -11.93 -6.63
C TYR A 111 26.75 -13.14 -7.00
N LEU A 112 26.44 -14.33 -6.48
CA LEU A 112 27.11 -15.57 -6.88
C LEU A 112 26.92 -15.84 -8.38
N ALA A 113 25.69 -15.67 -8.88
CA ALA A 113 25.43 -15.82 -10.31
C ALA A 113 26.18 -14.82 -11.18
N TYR A 114 26.25 -13.56 -10.75
CA TYR A 114 27.02 -12.55 -11.47
C TYR A 114 28.54 -12.80 -11.42
N ALA A 115 29.06 -13.22 -10.27
CA ALA A 115 30.48 -13.50 -10.06
C ALA A 115 30.95 -14.72 -10.84
N LEU A 116 30.18 -15.81 -10.77
CA LEU A 116 30.46 -17.10 -11.42
C LEU A 116 29.94 -17.18 -12.86
N GLN A 117 29.39 -16.08 -13.37
CA GLN A 117 28.90 -15.96 -14.75
C GLN A 117 27.82 -16.99 -15.10
N LEU A 118 26.99 -17.37 -14.11
CA LEU A 118 25.86 -18.25 -14.32
C LEU A 118 24.88 -17.61 -15.31
N ASN A 119 24.59 -18.34 -16.40
CA ASN A 119 23.78 -17.84 -17.51
C ASN A 119 24.29 -16.50 -18.07
N ALA A 120 25.61 -16.29 -18.07
CA ALA A 120 26.22 -15.10 -18.64
C ALA A 120 25.81 -14.97 -20.11
N ARG A 121 25.10 -13.88 -20.38
CA ARG A 121 24.81 -13.41 -21.73
C ARG A 121 25.56 -12.10 -21.94
N ASP A 122 25.83 -11.76 -23.19
CA ASP A 122 26.58 -10.56 -23.55
C ASP A 122 26.01 -9.32 -22.86
N ARG A 123 26.91 -8.53 -22.27
CA ARG A 123 26.54 -7.24 -21.67
C ARG A 123 26.04 -6.32 -22.77
N ALA A 124 25.00 -5.55 -22.47
CA ALA A 124 24.58 -4.51 -23.39
C ALA A 124 25.73 -3.47 -23.54
N PRO A 125 25.93 -2.91 -24.75
CA PRO A 125 26.90 -1.83 -24.94
C PRO A 125 26.67 -0.66 -23.98
N ALA A 126 27.71 0.11 -23.65
CA ALA A 126 27.64 1.12 -22.59
C ALA A 126 26.55 2.19 -22.78
N TRP A 127 26.20 2.52 -24.02
CA TRP A 127 25.12 3.44 -24.35
C TRP A 127 23.70 2.88 -24.07
N ARG A 128 23.59 1.55 -23.89
CA ARG A 128 22.36 0.83 -23.50
C ARG A 128 22.24 0.58 -21.99
N HIS A 129 23.14 1.08 -21.15
CA HIS A 129 23.00 0.95 -19.70
C HIS A 129 21.79 1.76 -19.19
N GLY A 130 20.80 1.07 -18.60
CA GLY A 130 19.57 1.69 -18.09
C GLY A 130 19.73 2.46 -16.77
N ILE A 131 20.84 2.25 -16.06
CA ILE A 131 21.16 2.90 -14.79
C ILE A 131 22.59 3.43 -14.84
N VAL A 132 22.75 4.74 -14.63
CA VAL A 132 24.05 5.44 -14.61
C VAL A 132 24.03 6.55 -13.55
N TYR A 133 24.99 6.47 -12.64
CA TYR A 133 25.20 7.46 -11.57
C TYR A 133 26.28 8.46 -11.98
N SER A 134 26.02 9.74 -11.73
CA SER A 134 27.08 10.77 -11.81
C SER A 134 27.92 10.75 -10.53
N PRO A 135 29.18 11.22 -10.55
CA PRO A 135 30.01 11.30 -9.35
C PRO A 135 29.33 12.05 -8.19
N ALA A 136 28.65 13.17 -8.48
CA ALA A 136 27.90 13.92 -7.48
C ALA A 136 26.77 13.10 -6.84
N VAL A 137 26.06 12.28 -7.62
CA VAL A 137 25.02 11.39 -7.09
C VAL A 137 25.63 10.27 -6.24
N VAL A 138 26.77 9.71 -6.64
CA VAL A 138 27.49 8.72 -5.81
C VAL A 138 27.91 9.34 -4.48
N MET A 139 28.48 10.55 -4.51
CA MET A 139 28.85 11.28 -3.28
C MET A 139 27.64 11.56 -2.39
N LEU A 140 26.49 11.93 -2.97
CA LEU A 140 25.26 12.14 -2.21
C LEU A 140 24.76 10.84 -1.55
N ILE A 141 24.80 9.71 -2.26
CA ILE A 141 24.43 8.40 -1.72
C ILE A 141 25.37 8.00 -0.58
N LEU A 142 26.68 8.20 -0.75
CA LEU A 142 27.68 7.92 0.28
C LEU A 142 27.49 8.82 1.51
N ALA A 143 27.25 10.12 1.30
CA ALA A 143 26.98 11.07 2.38
C ALA A 143 25.71 10.69 3.16
N LEU A 144 24.64 10.27 2.47
CA LEU A 144 23.42 9.78 3.10
C LEU A 144 23.66 8.51 3.92
N ALA A 145 24.44 7.56 3.39
CA ALA A 145 24.81 6.35 4.11
C ALA A 145 25.65 6.66 5.37
N LEU A 146 26.62 7.57 5.26
CA LEU A 146 27.45 8.02 6.39
C LEU A 146 26.62 8.78 7.44
N SER A 147 25.71 9.65 7.03
CA SER A 147 24.75 10.33 7.93
C SER A 147 23.90 9.32 8.69
N THR A 148 23.40 8.30 7.99
CA THR A 148 22.58 7.24 8.59
C THR A 148 23.40 6.38 9.57
N LEU A 149 24.63 5.98 9.21
CA LEU A 149 25.55 5.27 10.12
C LEU A 149 25.87 6.10 11.37
N TRP A 150 26.07 7.41 11.19
CA TRP A 150 26.31 8.33 12.29
C TRP A 150 25.10 8.43 13.22
N SER A 151 23.89 8.49 12.65
CA SER A 151 22.64 8.47 13.41
C SER A 151 22.45 7.16 14.19
N VAL A 152 22.82 6.01 13.62
CA VAL A 152 22.83 4.71 14.33
C VAL A 152 23.81 4.74 15.51
N LYS A 153 25.04 5.22 15.29
CA LYS A 153 26.03 5.36 16.37
C LYS A 153 25.51 6.25 17.51
N ARG A 154 24.85 7.36 17.18
CA ARG A 154 24.22 8.24 18.17
C ARG A 154 23.07 7.55 18.89
N GLY A 155 22.26 6.78 18.17
CA GLY A 155 21.18 5.98 18.75
C GLY A 155 21.68 4.93 19.75
N PHE A 156 22.78 4.25 19.45
CA PHE A 156 23.44 3.35 20.40
C PHE A 156 23.93 4.11 21.64
N ALA A 157 24.58 5.26 21.46
CA ALA A 157 25.06 6.06 22.60
C ALA A 157 23.91 6.55 23.50
N ASP A 158 22.79 6.99 22.91
CA ASP A 158 21.58 7.39 23.63
C ASP A 158 20.90 6.22 24.35
N ALA A 159 21.02 5.00 23.81
CA ALA A 159 20.53 3.77 24.44
C ALA A 159 21.43 3.24 25.57
N GLY A 160 22.51 3.94 25.93
CA GLY A 160 23.47 3.52 26.95
C GLY A 160 24.64 2.68 26.42
N GLY A 161 24.79 2.57 25.10
CA GLY A 161 25.85 1.81 24.42
C GLY A 161 25.29 0.78 23.43
N PHE A 162 26.19 0.17 22.65
CA PHE A 162 25.80 -0.94 21.78
C PHE A 162 25.67 -2.23 22.61
N VAL A 163 24.46 -2.79 22.61
CA VAL A 163 24.17 -4.11 23.15
C VAL A 163 23.37 -4.87 22.09
N PHE A 164 23.88 -6.03 21.70
CA PHE A 164 23.20 -6.91 20.76
C PHE A 164 22.10 -7.72 21.47
N GLY A 165 20.98 -7.91 20.80
CA GLY A 165 19.89 -8.77 21.27
C GLY A 165 18.95 -9.13 20.15
N TRP A 166 18.51 -10.39 20.11
CA TRP A 166 17.69 -10.93 19.02
C TRP A 166 16.26 -10.37 19.03
N PHE A 167 15.75 -10.01 20.21
CA PHE A 167 14.38 -9.53 20.41
C PHE A 167 14.28 -8.18 21.13
N HIS A 168 15.32 -7.36 20.99
CA HIS A 168 15.32 -6.00 21.51
C HIS A 168 14.13 -5.18 20.98
N GLY A 169 13.42 -4.55 21.92
CA GLY A 169 12.30 -3.63 21.74
C GLY A 169 12.68 -2.25 21.21
N TYR A 170 11.73 -1.32 21.31
CA TYR A 170 11.85 0.04 20.78
C TYR A 170 12.79 0.93 21.61
N HIS A 171 13.12 0.52 22.82
CA HIS A 171 13.87 1.33 23.77
C HIS A 171 15.34 0.92 23.87
N GLU A 172 15.69 -0.26 23.38
CA GLU A 172 17.01 -0.85 23.33
C GLU A 172 17.86 -0.32 22.16
N ALA A 173 19.17 -0.59 22.22
CA ALA A 173 20.13 -0.15 21.20
C ALA A 173 19.81 -0.67 19.80
N MET A 174 19.37 -1.92 19.67
CA MET A 174 19.10 -2.54 18.37
C MET A 174 17.92 -1.92 17.61
N ASN A 175 17.07 -1.14 18.28
CA ASN A 175 16.05 -0.35 17.60
C ASN A 175 16.64 0.64 16.59
N SER A 176 17.85 1.15 16.85
CA SER A 176 18.57 2.00 15.91
C SER A 176 18.91 1.28 14.61
N VAL A 177 19.20 -0.03 14.67
CA VAL A 177 19.43 -0.89 13.49
C VAL A 177 18.12 -1.12 12.77
N ARG A 178 17.05 -1.53 13.48
CA ARG A 178 15.71 -1.74 12.92
C ARG A 178 15.29 -0.57 12.03
N ASN A 179 15.44 0.64 12.56
CA ASN A 179 14.96 1.85 11.90
C ASN A 179 15.87 2.29 10.73
N ALA A 180 17.18 2.03 10.79
CA ALA A 180 18.12 2.44 9.74
C ALA A 180 18.33 1.40 8.62
N LYS A 181 18.03 0.12 8.85
CA LYS A 181 18.45 -1.00 7.97
C LYS A 181 17.95 -0.87 6.53
N SER A 182 16.77 -0.27 6.31
CA SER A 182 16.14 -0.18 4.98
C SER A 182 17.03 0.46 3.92
N LEU A 183 17.79 1.50 4.28
CA LEU A 183 18.75 2.13 3.36
C LEU A 183 19.89 1.15 3.02
N PHE A 184 20.45 0.46 4.02
CA PHE A 184 21.58 -0.45 3.82
C PHE A 184 21.19 -1.72 3.06
N LEU A 185 19.97 -2.25 3.27
CA LEU A 185 19.42 -3.35 2.48
C LEU A 185 19.26 -2.94 1.01
N ALA A 186 18.77 -1.73 0.74
CA ALA A 186 18.67 -1.21 -0.62
C ALA A 186 20.07 -1.01 -1.25
N LEU A 187 21.04 -0.48 -0.50
CA LEU A 187 22.43 -0.33 -0.93
C LEU A 187 23.13 -1.67 -1.17
N ALA A 188 22.82 -2.71 -0.39
CA ALA A 188 23.37 -4.05 -0.58
C ALA A 188 22.93 -4.66 -1.92
N LEU A 189 21.71 -4.38 -2.38
CA LEU A 189 21.21 -4.86 -3.67
C LEU A 189 21.54 -3.93 -4.85
N LEU A 190 21.91 -2.67 -4.58
CA LEU A 190 22.11 -1.67 -5.62
C LEU A 190 23.19 -2.08 -6.64
N PRO A 191 24.42 -2.51 -6.26
CA PRO A 191 25.42 -2.97 -7.22
C PRO A 191 24.93 -4.15 -8.06
N LEU A 192 24.29 -5.15 -7.45
CA LEU A 192 23.69 -6.29 -8.16
C LEU A 192 22.69 -5.83 -9.22
N TRP A 193 21.78 -4.93 -8.85
CA TRP A 193 20.74 -4.44 -9.76
C TRP A 193 21.28 -3.51 -10.84
N THR A 194 22.35 -2.75 -10.57
CA THR A 194 23.05 -2.00 -11.62
C THR A 194 23.72 -2.92 -12.62
N ALA A 195 24.34 -4.02 -12.16
CA ALA A 195 24.91 -5.04 -13.04
C ALA A 195 23.82 -5.75 -13.86
N ALA A 196 22.67 -6.05 -13.25
CA ALA A 196 21.51 -6.64 -13.92
C ALA A 196 20.93 -5.71 -14.99
N ALA A 197 20.80 -4.42 -14.67
CA ALA A 197 20.34 -3.40 -15.60
C ALA A 197 21.35 -3.13 -16.72
N ALA A 198 22.64 -3.32 -16.48
CA ALA A 198 23.68 -3.25 -17.51
C ALA A 198 23.66 -4.47 -18.43
N ALA A 199 23.44 -5.66 -17.88
CA ALA A 199 23.36 -6.90 -18.65
C ALA A 199 22.08 -6.96 -19.51
N ARG A 200 20.91 -6.70 -18.92
CA ARG A 200 19.61 -6.76 -19.62
C ARG A 200 18.65 -5.65 -19.15
N PRO A 201 18.80 -4.41 -19.65
CA PRO A 201 18.02 -3.26 -19.20
C PRO A 201 16.50 -3.46 -19.26
N ARG A 202 16.00 -4.00 -20.38
CA ARG A 202 14.57 -4.31 -20.58
C ARG A 202 14.07 -5.39 -19.62
N GLY A 203 14.89 -6.42 -19.39
CA GLY A 203 14.57 -7.54 -18.51
C GLY A 203 14.47 -7.08 -17.06
N PHE A 204 15.46 -6.30 -16.61
CA PHE A 204 15.48 -5.69 -15.28
C PHE A 204 14.28 -4.76 -15.08
N SER A 205 14.02 -3.82 -15.99
CA SER A 205 12.92 -2.85 -15.87
C SER A 205 11.55 -3.52 -15.85
N ARG A 206 11.34 -4.57 -16.67
CA ARG A 206 10.12 -5.39 -16.63
C ARG A 206 10.02 -6.19 -15.33
N GLY A 207 11.15 -6.69 -14.80
CA GLY A 207 11.20 -7.36 -13.51
C GLY A 207 10.83 -6.43 -12.36
N LEU A 208 11.38 -5.22 -12.32
CA LEU A 208 11.04 -4.21 -11.31
C LEU A 208 9.55 -3.83 -11.37
N LEU A 209 9.04 -3.57 -12.57
CA LEU A 209 7.61 -3.29 -12.77
C LEU A 209 6.74 -4.46 -12.29
N LEU A 210 7.05 -5.69 -12.72
CA LEU A 210 6.30 -6.88 -12.34
C LEU A 210 6.36 -7.13 -10.83
N GLY A 211 7.52 -6.98 -10.21
CA GLY A 211 7.70 -7.12 -8.76
C GLY A 211 6.79 -6.18 -7.97
N LEU A 212 6.72 -4.90 -8.34
CA LEU A 212 5.87 -3.92 -7.67
C LEU A 212 4.37 -4.13 -7.97
N VAL A 213 4.01 -4.61 -9.17
CA VAL A 213 2.62 -4.95 -9.49
C VAL A 213 2.15 -6.18 -8.72
N LEU A 214 2.99 -7.22 -8.62
CA LEU A 214 2.68 -8.41 -7.82
C LEU A 214 2.66 -8.10 -6.34
N ALA A 215 3.55 -7.22 -5.87
CA ALA A 215 3.50 -6.70 -4.51
C ALA A 215 2.13 -6.07 -4.23
N LEU A 216 1.73 -5.09 -5.05
CA LEU A 216 0.42 -4.43 -4.89
C LEU A 216 -0.72 -5.45 -4.87
N ALA A 217 -0.72 -6.40 -5.80
CA ALA A 217 -1.73 -7.45 -5.85
C ALA A 217 -1.78 -8.26 -4.55
N GLY A 218 -0.62 -8.70 -4.02
CA GLY A 218 -0.54 -9.45 -2.77
C GLY A 218 -0.98 -8.64 -1.55
N GLY A 219 -0.51 -7.39 -1.42
CA GLY A 219 -0.90 -6.51 -0.31
C GLY A 219 -2.38 -6.13 -0.33
N SER A 220 -2.93 -5.84 -1.50
CA SER A 220 -4.35 -5.53 -1.65
C SER A 220 -5.26 -6.76 -1.52
N ALA A 221 -4.78 -7.95 -1.90
CA ALA A 221 -5.48 -9.20 -1.64
C ALA A 221 -5.52 -9.53 -0.14
N ALA A 222 -4.41 -9.31 0.58
CA ALA A 222 -4.37 -9.46 2.04
C ALA A 222 -5.32 -8.49 2.74
N ALA A 223 -5.43 -7.24 2.26
CA ALA A 223 -6.40 -6.26 2.75
C ALA A 223 -7.86 -6.71 2.54
N LEU A 224 -8.19 -7.23 1.35
CA LEU A 224 -9.51 -7.78 1.06
C LEU A 224 -9.83 -8.98 1.95
N TRP A 225 -8.86 -9.88 2.12
CA TRP A 225 -8.98 -11.08 2.93
C TRP A 225 -9.19 -10.76 4.42
N GLU A 226 -8.42 -9.83 4.99
CA GLU A 226 -8.63 -9.34 6.37
C GLU A 226 -10.05 -8.79 6.55
N ARG A 227 -10.50 -7.95 5.62
CA ARG A 227 -11.85 -7.37 5.66
C ARG A 227 -12.94 -8.43 5.57
N LEU A 228 -12.75 -9.42 4.71
CA LEU A 228 -13.67 -10.56 4.60
C LEU A 228 -13.77 -11.33 5.92
N ALA A 229 -12.64 -11.57 6.60
CA ALA A 229 -12.58 -12.30 7.86
C ALA A 229 -13.20 -11.53 9.04
N TYR A 230 -12.86 -10.25 9.22
CA TYR A 230 -13.18 -9.54 10.47
C TYR A 230 -14.46 -8.70 10.42
N THR A 231 -14.75 -7.99 9.33
CA THR A 231 -15.87 -7.01 9.29
C THR A 231 -16.92 -7.31 8.23
N GLY A 232 -16.55 -8.03 7.17
CA GLY A 232 -17.30 -8.10 5.92
C GLY A 232 -16.87 -7.03 4.91
N LEU A 233 -17.10 -7.31 3.63
CA LEU A 233 -16.56 -6.51 2.53
C LEU A 233 -17.17 -5.11 2.41
N LEU A 234 -18.44 -4.97 2.79
CA LEU A 234 -19.23 -3.75 2.59
C LEU A 234 -19.49 -2.95 3.88
N ASP A 235 -18.96 -3.38 5.02
CA ASP A 235 -19.13 -2.67 6.29
C ASP A 235 -18.11 -1.53 6.44
N PHE A 236 -18.51 -0.31 6.08
CA PHE A 236 -17.71 0.90 6.26
C PHE A 236 -18.11 1.73 7.50
N SER A 237 -18.86 1.12 8.42
CA SER A 237 -19.39 1.78 9.62
C SER A 237 -18.67 1.34 10.90
N THR A 238 -18.18 0.10 10.96
CA THR A 238 -17.36 -0.35 12.08
C THR A 238 -16.00 0.37 12.11
N ASP A 239 -15.57 0.79 13.30
CA ASP A 239 -14.26 1.40 13.57
C ASP A 239 -13.15 0.33 13.51
N TYR A 240 -12.87 -0.13 12.29
CA TYR A 240 -11.84 -1.12 12.00
C TYR A 240 -11.04 -0.67 10.78
N ARG A 241 -9.77 -0.35 11.02
CA ARG A 241 -8.84 0.02 9.94
C ARG A 241 -8.07 -1.20 9.46
N THR A 242 -8.11 -1.45 8.16
CA THR A 242 -7.34 -2.55 7.55
C THR A 242 -5.84 -2.35 7.74
N THR A 243 -5.14 -3.39 8.19
CA THR A 243 -3.67 -3.42 8.37
C THR A 243 -2.98 -4.37 7.39
N ALA A 244 -3.75 -5.20 6.70
CA ALA A 244 -3.34 -6.35 5.92
C ALA A 244 -2.34 -7.22 6.72
N LEU A 245 -1.19 -7.54 6.13
CA LEU A 245 -0.08 -8.25 6.79
C LEU A 245 1.09 -7.30 7.12
N PHE A 246 0.78 -6.03 7.40
CA PHE A 246 1.76 -5.02 7.81
C PHE A 246 1.92 -4.96 9.32
N TRP A 247 2.76 -5.84 9.87
CA TRP A 247 3.04 -5.91 11.32
C TRP A 247 3.55 -4.58 11.89
N GLU A 248 4.19 -3.74 11.07
CA GLU A 248 4.67 -2.41 11.46
C GLU A 248 3.54 -1.50 11.95
N MET A 249 2.27 -1.87 11.70
CA MET A 249 1.09 -1.18 12.21
C MET A 249 0.65 -1.59 13.63
N HIS A 250 1.44 -2.40 14.34
CA HIS A 250 1.10 -2.92 15.69
C HIS A 250 0.96 -1.86 16.79
N VAL A 251 1.46 -0.65 16.55
CA VAL A 251 1.30 0.51 17.43
C VAL A 251 0.60 1.67 16.71
N GLY A 252 -0.26 1.32 15.74
CA GLY A 252 -0.78 2.25 14.75
C GLY A 252 0.27 2.54 13.67
N GLY A 253 0.11 3.66 12.94
CA GLY A 253 0.97 3.96 11.79
C GLY A 253 0.20 3.98 10.48
N ALA A 254 0.96 4.02 9.39
CA ALA A 254 0.45 4.11 8.02
C ALA A 254 1.31 3.28 7.05
N ALA A 255 1.77 2.10 7.47
CA ALA A 255 2.62 1.26 6.63
C ALA A 255 1.89 0.80 5.36
N LEU A 256 0.65 0.28 5.49
CA LEU A 256 -0.19 -0.08 4.34
C LEU A 256 -0.43 1.12 3.41
N ASP A 257 -0.68 2.30 3.96
CA ASP A 257 -0.86 3.54 3.21
C ASP A 257 0.39 3.87 2.35
N GLY A 258 1.57 3.87 2.98
CA GLY A 258 2.85 4.10 2.32
C GLY A 258 3.13 3.06 1.22
N PHE A 259 2.81 1.80 1.50
CA PHE A 259 2.92 0.70 0.54
C PHE A 259 2.03 0.92 -0.69
N LEU A 260 0.75 1.27 -0.50
CA LEU A 260 -0.21 1.48 -1.58
C LEU A 260 0.22 2.64 -2.48
N VAL A 261 0.63 3.79 -1.91
CA VAL A 261 1.06 4.94 -2.70
C VAL A 261 2.38 4.70 -3.44
N LEU A 262 3.27 3.87 -2.90
CA LEU A 262 4.54 3.50 -3.55
C LEU A 262 4.36 2.50 -4.72
N THR A 263 3.34 1.64 -4.68
CA THR A 263 3.20 0.52 -5.63
C THR A 263 2.08 0.72 -6.66
N LEU A 264 0.97 1.38 -6.30
CA LEU A 264 -0.17 1.63 -7.18
C LEU A 264 0.19 2.32 -8.51
N PRO A 265 1.08 3.33 -8.56
CA PRO A 265 1.48 3.97 -9.81
C PRO A 265 2.07 2.99 -10.84
N PHE A 266 2.73 1.92 -10.39
CA PHE A 266 3.32 0.91 -11.27
C PHE A 266 2.26 0.03 -11.91
N ALA A 267 1.23 -0.37 -11.16
CA ALA A 267 0.09 -1.12 -11.70
C ALA A 267 -0.71 -0.29 -12.72
N LEU A 268 -0.96 0.99 -12.41
CA LEU A 268 -1.59 1.90 -13.37
C LEU A 268 -0.73 2.10 -14.61
N LEU A 269 0.59 2.22 -14.47
CA LEU A 269 1.49 2.35 -15.62
C LEU A 269 1.43 1.10 -16.51
N ALA A 270 1.42 -0.08 -15.91
CA ALA A 270 1.29 -1.35 -16.63
C ALA A 270 -0.06 -1.45 -17.34
N LEU A 271 -1.16 -1.09 -16.66
CA LEU A 271 -2.52 -1.08 -17.20
C LEU A 271 -2.67 -0.11 -18.39
N LEU A 272 -2.11 1.10 -18.25
CA LEU A 272 -2.13 2.12 -19.31
C LEU A 272 -1.31 1.72 -20.55
N ARG A 273 -0.34 0.81 -20.40
CA ARG A 273 0.57 0.39 -21.48
C ARG A 273 0.29 -1.01 -22.05
N THR A 274 -0.42 -1.88 -21.34
CA THR A 274 -0.68 -3.25 -21.83
C THR A 274 -1.67 -3.27 -22.99
N ARG A 275 -1.33 -3.94 -24.09
CA ARG A 275 -2.24 -4.14 -25.24
C ARG A 275 -3.04 -5.44 -25.20
N SER A 276 -2.60 -6.41 -24.40
CA SER A 276 -3.30 -7.69 -24.27
C SER A 276 -4.59 -7.51 -23.47
N PRO A 277 -5.76 -7.96 -23.98
CA PRO A 277 -7.03 -7.84 -23.27
C PRO A 277 -7.02 -8.59 -21.94
N TRP A 278 -6.38 -9.76 -21.91
CA TRP A 278 -6.22 -10.54 -20.68
C TRP A 278 -5.37 -9.82 -19.64
N ARG A 279 -4.19 -9.31 -20.04
CA ARG A 279 -3.32 -8.53 -19.12
C ARG A 279 -3.98 -7.22 -18.68
N PHE A 280 -4.80 -6.62 -19.52
CA PHE A 280 -5.60 -5.45 -19.15
C PHE A 280 -6.65 -5.81 -18.11
N ALA A 281 -7.39 -6.91 -18.29
CA ALA A 281 -8.38 -7.37 -17.32
C ALA A 281 -7.73 -7.68 -15.97
N ILE A 282 -6.58 -8.37 -15.96
CA ILE A 282 -5.79 -8.62 -14.74
C ILE A 282 -5.35 -7.29 -14.11
N GLY A 283 -4.74 -6.39 -14.89
CA GLY A 283 -4.26 -5.11 -14.37
C GLY A 283 -5.39 -4.22 -13.83
N LEU A 284 -6.57 -4.28 -14.45
CA LEU A 284 -7.77 -3.59 -13.98
C LEU A 284 -8.27 -4.21 -12.67
N GLY A 285 -8.33 -5.54 -12.58
CA GLY A 285 -8.68 -6.24 -11.35
C GLY A 285 -7.75 -5.86 -10.18
N ILE A 286 -6.43 -5.82 -10.42
CA ILE A 286 -5.44 -5.37 -9.43
C ILE A 286 -5.69 -3.90 -9.04
N ALA A 287 -5.97 -3.02 -9.99
CA ALA A 287 -6.24 -1.61 -9.70
C ALA A 287 -7.52 -1.42 -8.88
N LEU A 288 -8.58 -2.18 -9.15
CA LEU A 288 -9.83 -2.15 -8.38
C LEU A 288 -9.63 -2.73 -6.96
N LEU A 289 -8.87 -3.81 -6.84
CA LEU A 289 -8.50 -4.39 -5.55
C LEU A 289 -7.67 -3.41 -4.71
N ALA A 290 -6.72 -2.72 -5.35
CA ALA A 290 -5.94 -1.66 -4.71
C ALA A 290 -6.79 -0.47 -4.29
N ALA A 291 -7.77 -0.08 -5.11
CA ALA A 291 -8.70 0.98 -4.76
C ALA A 291 -9.59 0.61 -3.57
N TYR A 292 -10.03 -0.65 -3.48
CA TYR A 292 -10.71 -1.18 -2.30
C TYR A 292 -9.81 -1.12 -1.06
N ALA A 293 -8.57 -1.59 -1.16
CA ALA A 293 -7.61 -1.53 -0.05
C ALA A 293 -7.37 -0.09 0.40
N VAL A 294 -7.20 0.86 -0.53
CA VAL A 294 -7.11 2.30 -0.21
C VAL A 294 -8.33 2.76 0.57
N LEU A 295 -9.54 2.40 0.14
CA LEU A 295 -10.78 2.81 0.80
C LEU A 295 -10.90 2.25 2.24
N THR A 296 -10.45 1.01 2.48
CA THR A 296 -10.54 0.39 3.80
C THR A 296 -9.39 0.77 4.75
N THR A 297 -8.42 1.56 4.27
CA THR A 297 -7.46 2.23 5.18
C THR A 297 -8.09 3.37 5.97
N PHE A 298 -9.25 3.90 5.54
CA PHE A 298 -9.88 5.10 6.13
C PHE A 298 -8.89 6.28 6.33
N SER A 299 -7.89 6.36 5.44
CA SER A 299 -6.78 7.30 5.54
C SER A 299 -6.98 8.51 4.63
N ARG A 300 -7.29 9.65 5.23
CA ARG A 300 -7.38 10.95 4.54
C ARG A 300 -6.09 11.29 3.80
N GLY A 301 -4.93 10.95 4.38
CA GLY A 301 -3.63 11.17 3.77
C GLY A 301 -3.49 10.43 2.44
N VAL A 302 -3.95 9.18 2.37
CA VAL A 302 -3.94 8.39 1.12
C VAL A 302 -4.91 8.95 0.08
N TYR A 303 -6.12 9.34 0.50
CA TYR A 303 -7.12 9.92 -0.39
C TYR A 303 -6.64 11.23 -1.03
N LEU A 304 -5.85 12.01 -0.30
CA LEU A 304 -5.18 13.21 -0.82
C LEU A 304 -3.94 12.86 -1.68
N ALA A 305 -3.15 11.87 -1.26
CA ALA A 305 -1.92 11.48 -1.92
C ALA A 305 -2.15 10.92 -3.33
N LEU A 306 -3.20 10.13 -3.55
CA LEU A 306 -3.47 9.54 -4.85
C LEU A 306 -3.68 10.57 -5.98
N PRO A 307 -4.59 11.56 -5.88
CA PRO A 307 -4.72 12.56 -6.92
C PRO A 307 -3.43 13.38 -7.11
N LEU A 308 -2.75 13.76 -6.02
CA LEU A 308 -1.49 14.51 -6.10
C LEU A 308 -0.36 13.71 -6.78
N ALA A 309 -0.35 12.37 -6.65
CA ALA A 309 0.61 11.49 -7.30
C ALA A 309 0.24 11.16 -8.77
N LEU A 310 -1.02 10.80 -9.00
CA LEU A 310 -1.46 10.24 -10.28
C LEU A 310 -1.68 11.30 -11.36
N ILE A 311 -2.04 12.54 -11.00
CA ILE A 311 -2.16 13.63 -11.97
C ILE A 311 -0.80 13.91 -12.65
N PRO A 312 0.30 14.17 -11.90
CA PRO A 312 1.64 14.28 -12.48
C PRO A 312 2.06 13.03 -13.26
N MET A 313 1.72 11.83 -12.78
CA MET A 313 2.01 10.58 -13.49
C MET A 313 1.43 10.59 -14.91
N VAL A 314 0.13 10.90 -15.03
CA VAL A 314 -0.57 10.92 -16.31
C VAL A 314 -0.02 12.03 -17.20
N MET A 315 0.29 13.20 -16.64
CA MET A 315 0.91 14.32 -17.38
C MET A 315 2.29 13.96 -17.92
N LEU A 316 3.14 13.33 -17.10
CA LEU A 316 4.48 12.88 -17.49
C LEU A 316 4.41 11.75 -18.51
N ALA A 317 3.51 10.78 -18.33
CA ALA A 317 3.30 9.70 -19.29
C ALA A 317 2.75 10.22 -20.64
N ASP A 318 1.90 11.25 -20.63
CA ASP A 318 1.42 11.92 -21.84
C ASP A 318 2.54 12.73 -22.52
N ALA A 319 3.36 13.44 -21.75
CA ALA A 319 4.52 14.17 -22.27
C ALA A 319 5.55 13.23 -22.91
N GLN A 320 5.80 12.06 -22.30
CA GLN A 320 6.62 10.99 -22.87
C GLN A 320 6.08 10.52 -24.22
N ARG A 321 4.75 10.30 -24.34
CA ARG A 321 4.10 9.93 -25.62
C ARG A 321 4.26 11.00 -26.69
N ARG A 322 4.06 12.27 -26.35
CA ARG A 322 4.23 13.40 -27.29
C ARG A 322 5.65 13.46 -27.84
N ARG A 323 6.65 13.35 -26.96
CA ARG A 323 8.07 13.37 -27.37
C ARG A 323 8.41 12.18 -28.26
N ALA A 324 7.95 10.99 -27.89
CA ALA A 324 8.19 9.77 -28.67
C ALA A 324 7.50 9.80 -30.05
N ALA A 325 6.33 10.44 -30.17
CA ALA A 325 5.66 10.61 -31.45
C ALA A 325 6.34 11.67 -32.35
N ALA A 326 6.92 12.72 -31.76
CA ALA A 326 7.64 13.77 -32.49
C ALA A 326 9.01 13.28 -33.02
N SER A 327 9.67 12.34 -32.33
CA SER A 327 10.84 11.64 -32.86
C SER A 327 10.37 10.60 -33.89
N GLY A 328 10.37 10.96 -35.19
CA GLY A 328 9.86 10.09 -36.27
C GLY A 328 10.45 8.68 -36.29
N PRO A 329 9.76 7.69 -36.88
CA PRO A 329 10.17 6.27 -36.88
C PRO A 329 11.57 6.02 -37.48
N GLU A 330 12.00 6.84 -38.43
CA GLU A 330 13.32 6.76 -39.08
C GLU A 330 14.49 7.10 -38.14
N SER A 331 14.26 7.88 -37.07
CA SER A 331 15.30 8.31 -36.13
C SER A 331 15.80 7.20 -35.19
N SER A 332 15.12 6.05 -35.17
CA SER A 332 15.55 4.87 -34.41
C SER A 332 15.89 3.73 -35.35
N HIS A 333 17.13 3.67 -35.81
CA HIS A 333 17.67 2.61 -36.69
C HIS A 333 17.57 1.16 -36.14
N ILE A 334 17.01 0.94 -34.95
CA ILE A 334 17.12 -0.31 -34.19
C ILE A 334 15.81 -1.11 -34.13
N ASP A 335 14.65 -0.49 -34.36
CA ASP A 335 13.34 -1.16 -34.19
C ASP A 335 12.30 -0.58 -35.18
N SER A 336 12.58 -0.65 -36.48
CA SER A 336 11.66 -0.23 -37.57
C SER A 336 10.45 -1.17 -37.77
N THR A 337 10.44 -2.31 -37.08
CA THR A 337 9.35 -3.30 -37.08
C THR A 337 8.26 -3.02 -36.05
N LEU A 338 8.51 -2.10 -35.11
CA LEU A 338 7.56 -1.67 -34.10
C LEU A 338 6.84 -0.41 -34.62
N GLY A 339 5.59 -0.52 -35.05
CA GLY A 339 4.84 0.59 -35.68
C GLY A 339 4.47 1.76 -34.74
N PRO A 340 3.49 2.61 -35.09
CA PRO A 340 3.34 3.97 -34.55
C PRO A 340 3.12 4.04 -33.03
N VAL A 341 3.41 5.17 -32.37
CA VAL A 341 3.05 5.35 -30.94
C VAL A 341 1.58 5.79 -30.85
N ASP A 342 0.82 5.29 -29.85
CA ASP A 342 -0.55 5.77 -29.61
C ASP A 342 -0.52 7.29 -29.37
N GLU A 343 -1.19 8.05 -30.24
CA GLU A 343 -1.25 9.50 -30.09
C GLU A 343 -1.95 9.90 -28.78
N PRO A 344 -1.39 10.88 -28.06
CA PRO A 344 -1.98 11.41 -26.85
C PRO A 344 -3.26 12.18 -27.15
N LEU A 345 -4.19 12.22 -26.19
CA LEU A 345 -5.46 12.95 -26.34
C LEU A 345 -5.21 14.44 -26.67
N PRO A 346 -5.97 15.01 -27.63
CA PRO A 346 -5.99 16.45 -27.87
C PRO A 346 -6.40 17.25 -26.62
N ARG A 347 -5.99 18.52 -26.51
CA ARG A 347 -6.27 19.35 -25.33
C ARG A 347 -7.77 19.48 -25.04
N LEU A 348 -8.59 19.72 -26.06
CA LEU A 348 -10.06 19.81 -25.93
C LEU A 348 -10.69 18.49 -25.48
N ALA A 349 -10.21 17.37 -26.00
CA ALA A 349 -10.67 16.04 -25.59
C ALA A 349 -10.33 15.72 -24.12
N LYS A 350 -9.20 16.24 -23.61
CA LYS A 350 -8.87 16.15 -22.17
C LYS A 350 -9.81 17.00 -21.31
N LEU A 351 -10.13 18.22 -21.76
CA LEU A 351 -11.11 19.07 -21.07
C LEU A 351 -12.48 18.41 -21.02
N GLY A 352 -12.92 17.80 -22.13
CA GLY A 352 -14.17 17.04 -22.13
C GLY A 352 -14.13 15.78 -21.28
N ALA A 353 -13.01 15.04 -21.25
CA ALA A 353 -12.84 13.92 -20.30
C ALA A 353 -12.96 14.37 -18.84
N LEU A 354 -12.35 15.51 -18.50
CA LEU A 354 -12.41 16.10 -17.16
C LEU A 354 -13.82 16.58 -16.82
N ALA A 355 -14.49 17.26 -17.74
CA ALA A 355 -15.87 17.70 -17.58
C ALA A 355 -16.83 16.50 -17.38
N MET A 356 -16.63 15.42 -18.15
CA MET A 356 -17.38 14.17 -17.97
C MET A 356 -17.13 13.58 -16.58
N ALA A 357 -15.87 13.43 -16.16
CA ALA A 357 -15.53 12.88 -14.85
C ALA A 357 -16.09 13.75 -13.71
N GLY A 358 -15.98 15.07 -13.81
CA GLY A 358 -16.52 16.02 -12.83
C GLY A 358 -18.04 15.98 -12.75
N ALA A 359 -18.73 15.94 -13.88
CA ALA A 359 -20.20 15.83 -13.92
C ALA A 359 -20.69 14.50 -13.36
N PHE A 360 -19.99 13.38 -13.63
CA PHE A 360 -20.32 12.09 -13.02
C PHE A 360 -20.02 12.04 -11.53
N ALA A 361 -18.93 12.66 -11.05
CA ALA A 361 -18.64 12.75 -9.63
C ALA A 361 -19.73 13.56 -8.89
N LEU A 362 -20.12 14.70 -9.45
CA LEU A 362 -21.21 15.51 -8.94
C LEU A 362 -22.54 14.75 -8.98
N ALA A 363 -22.85 14.10 -10.10
CA ALA A 363 -24.06 13.30 -10.26
C ALA A 363 -24.11 12.14 -9.26
N ALA A 364 -23.00 11.43 -9.05
CA ALA A 364 -22.92 10.36 -8.07
C ALA A 364 -23.21 10.87 -6.67
N ALA A 365 -22.59 11.99 -6.26
CA ALA A 365 -22.80 12.59 -4.94
C ALA A 365 -24.26 13.02 -4.71
N LEU A 366 -24.84 13.71 -5.68
CA LEU A 366 -26.22 14.19 -5.62
C LEU A 366 -27.24 13.04 -5.64
N VAL A 367 -27.09 12.11 -6.57
CA VAL A 367 -28.00 10.97 -6.73
C VAL A 367 -27.90 10.01 -5.54
N PHE A 368 -26.70 9.76 -5.01
CA PHE A 368 -26.56 8.92 -3.82
C PHE A 368 -27.17 9.58 -2.58
N GLY A 369 -26.99 10.90 -2.41
CA GLY A 369 -27.49 11.63 -1.24
C GLY A 369 -29.00 11.54 -1.03
N GLY A 370 -29.79 11.40 -2.11
CA GLY A 370 -31.24 11.19 -2.02
C GLY A 370 -31.72 9.79 -2.42
N GLY A 371 -31.19 9.22 -3.50
CA GLY A 371 -31.65 7.94 -4.06
C GLY A 371 -30.87 6.69 -3.58
N GLY A 372 -29.80 6.86 -2.81
CA GLY A 372 -28.95 5.78 -2.30
C GLY A 372 -28.40 4.87 -3.40
N TYR A 373 -28.18 3.59 -3.07
CA TYR A 373 -27.67 2.58 -4.02
C TYR A 373 -28.56 2.37 -5.25
N ARG A 374 -29.87 2.57 -5.12
CA ARG A 374 -30.83 2.40 -6.24
C ARG A 374 -30.68 3.53 -7.26
N GLY A 375 -30.53 4.76 -6.78
CA GLY A 375 -30.19 5.91 -7.62
C GLY A 375 -28.84 5.72 -8.33
N LEU A 376 -27.81 5.23 -7.62
CA LEU A 376 -26.51 4.94 -8.23
C LEU A 376 -26.59 3.84 -9.31
N LEU A 377 -27.43 2.82 -9.15
CA LEU A 377 -27.65 1.81 -10.19
C LEU A 377 -28.25 2.43 -11.46
N ALA A 378 -29.22 3.34 -11.31
CA ALA A 378 -29.77 4.07 -12.45
C ALA A 378 -28.72 4.99 -13.11
N LEU A 379 -27.87 5.65 -12.31
CA LEU A 379 -26.73 6.43 -12.82
C LEU A 379 -25.68 5.56 -13.52
N PHE A 380 -25.48 4.32 -13.09
CA PHE A 380 -24.61 3.36 -13.78
C PHE A 380 -25.14 3.04 -15.19
N PHE A 381 -26.46 2.87 -15.36
CA PHE A 381 -27.05 2.68 -16.69
C PHE A 381 -26.85 3.89 -17.60
N VAL A 382 -26.99 5.09 -17.04
CA VAL A 382 -26.65 6.36 -17.71
C VAL A 382 -25.17 6.36 -18.13
N MET A 383 -24.24 6.01 -17.24
CA MET A 383 -22.82 5.91 -17.59
C MET A 383 -22.55 4.93 -18.74
N VAL A 384 -23.15 3.74 -18.71
CA VAL A 384 -22.97 2.70 -19.73
C VAL A 384 -23.46 3.20 -21.09
N ALA A 385 -24.65 3.81 -21.14
CA ALA A 385 -25.19 4.35 -22.39
C ALA A 385 -24.35 5.50 -22.95
N LEU A 386 -23.83 6.41 -22.11
CA LEU A 386 -22.93 7.49 -22.55
C LEU A 386 -21.64 6.94 -23.18
N LEU A 387 -20.98 6.01 -22.51
CA LEU A 387 -19.69 5.48 -22.98
C LEU A 387 -19.85 4.53 -24.19
N ALA A 388 -21.08 4.14 -24.52
CA ALA A 388 -21.41 3.35 -25.70
C ALA A 388 -21.69 4.19 -26.96
N MET A 389 -21.78 5.52 -26.86
CA MET A 389 -22.15 6.42 -27.96
C MET A 389 -21.32 6.17 -29.24
N PRO A 390 -21.97 5.97 -30.41
CA PRO A 390 -21.28 5.68 -31.66
C PRO A 390 -20.73 6.95 -32.34
N PRO A 391 -19.61 6.85 -33.09
CA PRO A 391 -19.03 7.98 -33.80
C PRO A 391 -19.93 8.56 -34.91
N SER A 392 -20.92 7.80 -35.39
CA SER A 392 -21.90 8.24 -36.38
C SER A 392 -22.72 9.47 -35.96
N LEU A 393 -22.83 9.73 -34.65
CA LEU A 393 -23.56 10.88 -34.09
C LEU A 393 -22.97 12.23 -34.52
N TRP A 394 -21.69 12.27 -34.89
CA TRP A 394 -21.00 13.50 -35.29
C TRP A 394 -20.87 13.67 -36.81
N LEU A 395 -21.43 12.75 -37.62
CA LEU A 395 -21.47 12.89 -39.09
C LEU A 395 -22.46 13.96 -39.58
N PRO A 396 -23.66 14.13 -38.98
CA PRO A 396 -24.57 15.21 -39.38
C PRO A 396 -24.01 16.61 -39.11
N GLY A 397 -24.47 17.58 -39.91
CA GLY A 397 -24.05 18.98 -39.80
C GLY A 397 -24.41 19.60 -38.44
N PHE A 398 -23.78 20.74 -38.11
CA PHE A 398 -24.03 21.46 -36.85
C PHE A 398 -25.53 21.74 -36.62
N ALA A 399 -26.22 22.28 -37.64
CA ALA A 399 -27.66 22.57 -37.56
C ALA A 399 -28.49 21.31 -37.28
N GLN A 400 -28.18 20.19 -37.94
CA GLN A 400 -28.90 18.92 -37.74
C GLN A 400 -28.68 18.36 -36.33
N ARG A 401 -27.46 18.46 -35.79
CA ARG A 401 -27.15 18.06 -34.40
C ARG A 401 -27.86 18.95 -33.38
N LEU A 402 -27.91 20.26 -33.63
CA LEU A 402 -28.65 21.20 -32.79
C LEU A 402 -30.16 20.93 -32.82
N THR A 403 -30.75 20.68 -33.99
CA THR A 403 -32.16 20.29 -34.12
C THR A 403 -32.44 18.97 -33.40
N ALA A 404 -31.57 17.97 -33.54
CA ALA A 404 -31.68 16.70 -32.83
C ALA A 404 -31.61 16.88 -31.30
N LEU A 405 -30.76 17.78 -30.81
CA LEU A 405 -30.65 18.12 -29.40
C LEU A 405 -31.94 18.75 -28.85
N LEU A 406 -32.45 19.78 -29.53
CA LEU A 406 -33.65 20.51 -29.09
C LEU A 406 -34.91 19.64 -29.18
N MET A 407 -35.16 19.04 -30.35
CA MET A 407 -36.34 18.20 -30.56
C MET A 407 -36.27 16.90 -29.75
N GLY A 408 -35.07 16.33 -29.60
CA GLY A 408 -34.87 15.14 -28.76
C GLY A 408 -35.14 15.42 -27.29
N GLY A 409 -34.75 16.60 -26.80
CA GLY A 409 -35.10 17.07 -25.46
C GLY A 409 -36.62 17.18 -25.24
N VAL A 410 -37.35 17.76 -26.20
CA VAL A 410 -38.83 17.87 -26.13
C VAL A 410 -39.49 16.48 -26.09
N LEU A 411 -39.10 15.58 -26.98
CA LEU A 411 -39.64 14.21 -27.01
C LEU A 411 -39.31 13.45 -25.72
N ALA A 412 -38.10 13.64 -25.18
CA ALA A 412 -37.69 13.02 -23.93
C ALA A 412 -38.47 13.56 -22.72
N LEU A 413 -38.84 14.84 -22.71
CA LEU A 413 -39.71 15.42 -21.67
C LEU A 413 -41.12 14.80 -21.70
N LEU A 414 -41.68 14.57 -22.89
CA LEU A 414 -42.97 13.88 -23.03
C LEU A 414 -42.89 12.43 -22.51
N LEU A 415 -41.86 11.68 -22.92
CA LEU A 415 -41.63 10.33 -22.44
C LEU A 415 -41.35 10.28 -20.93
N GLY A 416 -40.58 11.25 -20.42
CA GLY A 416 -40.28 11.42 -18.99
C GLY A 416 -41.54 11.72 -18.18
N GLY A 417 -42.40 12.62 -18.65
CA GLY A 417 -43.69 12.93 -18.03
C GLY A 417 -44.63 11.73 -18.00
N ALA A 418 -44.74 10.99 -19.11
CA ALA A 418 -45.51 9.74 -19.16
C ALA A 418 -44.95 8.67 -18.21
N SER A 419 -43.61 8.54 -18.16
CA SER A 419 -42.92 7.62 -17.25
C SER A 419 -43.15 7.98 -15.79
N TRP A 420 -43.15 9.28 -15.47
CA TRP A 420 -43.45 9.78 -14.14
C TRP A 420 -44.88 9.44 -13.74
N ALA A 421 -45.87 9.76 -14.58
CA ALA A 421 -47.27 9.46 -14.33
C ALA A 421 -47.50 7.95 -14.10
N LEU A 422 -46.88 7.10 -14.94
CA LEU A 422 -46.96 5.65 -14.78
C LEU A 422 -46.27 5.16 -13.51
N SER A 423 -45.14 5.77 -13.11
CA SER A 423 -44.44 5.42 -11.86
C SER A 423 -45.24 5.75 -10.59
N MET A 424 -46.15 6.72 -10.68
CA MET A 424 -47.10 7.04 -9.61
C MET A 424 -48.28 6.07 -9.58
N ALA A 425 -48.71 5.60 -10.76
CA ALA A 425 -49.84 4.69 -10.88
C ALA A 425 -49.48 3.22 -10.57
N VAL A 426 -48.25 2.79 -10.87
CA VAL A 426 -47.83 1.39 -10.78
C VAL A 426 -46.61 1.24 -9.87
N PRO A 427 -46.70 0.46 -8.77
CA PRO A 427 -45.56 0.21 -7.89
C PRO A 427 -44.36 -0.34 -8.66
N LYS A 428 -43.16 0.16 -8.33
CA LYS A 428 -41.88 -0.27 -8.94
C LYS A 428 -41.75 -0.03 -10.45
N ALA A 429 -42.72 0.61 -11.12
CA ALA A 429 -42.61 0.91 -12.55
C ALA A 429 -41.43 1.83 -12.87
N ALA A 430 -41.00 2.68 -11.92
CA ALA A 430 -39.79 3.49 -12.04
C ALA A 430 -38.54 2.67 -12.45
N TYR A 431 -38.35 1.49 -11.85
CA TYR A 431 -37.19 0.62 -12.16
C TYR A 431 -37.32 -0.03 -13.54
N VAL A 432 -38.52 -0.51 -13.87
CA VAL A 432 -38.80 -1.15 -15.17
C VAL A 432 -38.60 -0.14 -16.29
N LEU A 433 -39.13 1.07 -16.15
CA LEU A 433 -39.00 2.15 -17.13
C LEU A 433 -37.54 2.56 -17.35
N ASN A 434 -36.73 2.58 -16.29
CA ASN A 434 -35.30 2.85 -16.40
C ASN A 434 -34.55 1.76 -17.19
N VAL A 435 -34.89 0.48 -16.96
CA VAL A 435 -34.36 -0.64 -17.76
C VAL A 435 -34.84 -0.56 -19.22
N VAL A 436 -36.11 -0.25 -19.46
CA VAL A 436 -36.66 -0.09 -20.82
C VAL A 436 -35.94 1.03 -21.57
N ALA A 437 -35.73 2.19 -20.95
CA ALA A 437 -34.97 3.29 -21.54
C ALA A 437 -33.52 2.88 -21.89
N LEU A 438 -32.87 2.09 -21.03
CA LEU A 438 -31.54 1.53 -21.31
C LEU A 438 -31.57 0.55 -22.50
N LEU A 439 -32.57 -0.35 -22.56
CA LEU A 439 -32.73 -1.29 -23.67
C LEU A 439 -32.98 -0.56 -25.00
N CYS A 440 -33.74 0.55 -24.99
CA CYS A 440 -33.90 1.41 -26.16
C CYS A 440 -32.56 2.03 -26.59
N CYS A 441 -31.74 2.53 -25.66
CA CYS A 441 -30.40 3.02 -25.96
C CYS A 441 -29.52 1.90 -26.58
N ALA A 442 -29.57 0.69 -26.02
CA ALA A 442 -28.84 -0.47 -26.54
C ALA A 442 -29.30 -0.89 -27.94
N ALA A 443 -30.61 -0.91 -28.19
CA ALA A 443 -31.19 -1.22 -29.49
C ALA A 443 -30.79 -0.19 -30.56
N LEU A 444 -30.79 1.11 -30.22
CA LEU A 444 -30.31 2.16 -31.12
C LEU A 444 -28.80 2.03 -31.37
N ARG A 445 -28.01 1.65 -30.36
CA ARG A 445 -26.59 1.37 -30.55
C ARG A 445 -26.34 0.19 -31.49
N TRP A 446 -27.16 -0.85 -31.42
CA TRP A 446 -27.09 -2.01 -32.32
C TRP A 446 -27.45 -1.65 -33.76
N LYS A 447 -28.44 -0.77 -33.94
CA LYS A 447 -28.90 -0.27 -35.25
C LYS A 447 -27.98 0.80 -35.87
N ASP A 448 -26.85 1.11 -35.24
CA ASP A 448 -25.86 2.03 -35.78
C ASP A 448 -25.36 1.56 -37.16
N ALA A 449 -25.27 2.49 -38.11
CA ALA A 449 -24.71 2.24 -39.44
C ALA A 449 -23.43 3.08 -39.59
N PRO A 450 -22.26 2.51 -39.26
CA PRO A 450 -20.99 3.25 -39.27
C PRO A 450 -20.74 3.92 -40.63
N GLY A 451 -20.36 5.20 -40.61
CA GLY A 451 -20.03 5.98 -41.81
C GLY A 451 -21.23 6.62 -42.54
N GLN A 452 -22.47 6.35 -42.12
CA GLN A 452 -23.66 6.96 -42.73
C GLN A 452 -24.19 8.14 -41.90
N SER A 453 -24.40 9.30 -42.54
CA SER A 453 -25.06 10.44 -41.91
C SER A 453 -26.57 10.23 -41.85
N ARG A 454 -27.13 10.08 -40.64
CA ARG A 454 -28.56 9.83 -40.42
C ARG A 454 -29.11 10.81 -39.36
N PRO A 455 -29.66 11.97 -39.76
CA PRO A 455 -30.16 12.97 -38.81
C PRO A 455 -31.24 12.46 -37.84
N ILE A 456 -32.17 11.64 -38.34
CA ILE A 456 -33.24 11.02 -37.52
C ILE A 456 -32.64 10.07 -36.47
N TYR A 457 -31.54 9.37 -36.79
CA TYR A 457 -30.87 8.49 -35.84
C TYR A 457 -30.31 9.28 -34.65
N VAL A 458 -29.68 10.43 -34.90
CA VAL A 458 -29.16 11.31 -33.84
C VAL A 458 -30.27 11.85 -32.96
N LEU A 459 -31.42 12.21 -33.55
CA LEU A 459 -32.62 12.58 -32.82
C LEU A 459 -33.06 11.46 -31.87
N LEU A 460 -33.24 10.24 -32.37
CA LEU A 460 -33.69 9.09 -31.57
C LEU A 460 -32.72 8.75 -30.42
N VAL A 461 -31.40 8.75 -30.69
CA VAL A 461 -30.38 8.49 -29.66
C VAL A 461 -30.41 9.57 -28.58
N THR A 462 -30.56 10.84 -28.98
CA THR A 462 -30.64 11.97 -28.04
C THR A 462 -31.92 11.92 -27.21
N THR A 463 -33.06 11.57 -27.81
CA THR A 463 -34.32 11.32 -27.11
C THR A 463 -34.19 10.20 -26.07
N SER A 464 -33.68 9.03 -26.47
CA SER A 464 -33.53 7.89 -25.55
C SER A 464 -32.54 8.18 -24.42
N TRP A 465 -31.48 8.94 -24.69
CA TRP A 465 -30.52 9.37 -23.67
C TRP A 465 -31.15 10.29 -22.62
N PHE A 466 -31.84 11.35 -23.05
CA PHE A 466 -32.50 12.26 -22.12
C PHE A 466 -33.65 11.58 -21.38
N TRP A 467 -34.35 10.63 -22.01
CA TRP A 467 -35.35 9.82 -21.35
C TRP A 467 -34.73 8.91 -20.27
N LEU A 468 -33.56 8.33 -20.53
CA LEU A 468 -32.80 7.57 -19.52
C LEU A 468 -32.39 8.45 -18.33
N LEU A 469 -31.97 9.70 -18.57
CA LEU A 469 -31.70 10.67 -17.49
C LEU A 469 -32.98 11.00 -16.70
N ALA A 470 -34.12 11.18 -17.37
CA ALA A 470 -35.40 11.43 -16.69
C ALA A 470 -35.83 10.23 -15.83
N THR A 471 -35.68 9.00 -16.31
CA THR A 471 -36.00 7.80 -15.53
C THR A 471 -35.04 7.58 -14.35
N MET A 472 -33.78 8.01 -14.44
CA MET A 472 -32.87 8.06 -13.28
C MET A 472 -33.40 8.99 -12.19
N VAL A 473 -33.91 10.17 -12.56
CA VAL A 473 -34.57 11.10 -11.61
C VAL A 473 -35.80 10.46 -10.98
N ILE A 474 -36.64 9.80 -11.78
CA ILE A 474 -37.86 9.12 -11.30
C ILE A 474 -37.50 7.99 -10.30
N VAL A 475 -36.45 7.21 -10.56
CA VAL A 475 -35.96 6.18 -9.63
C VAL A 475 -35.53 6.80 -8.29
N ALA A 476 -34.82 7.93 -8.34
CA ALA A 476 -34.38 8.62 -7.13
C ALA A 476 -35.53 9.30 -6.38
N ASP A 477 -36.53 9.85 -7.08
CA ASP A 477 -37.74 10.41 -6.46
C ASP A 477 -38.58 9.32 -5.80
N TYR A 478 -38.79 8.19 -6.48
CA TYR A 478 -39.58 7.07 -5.99
C TYR A 478 -39.07 6.53 -4.64
N TRP A 479 -37.75 6.55 -4.41
CA TRP A 479 -37.15 6.08 -3.17
C TRP A 479 -36.82 7.21 -2.17
N GLY A 480 -36.26 8.31 -2.66
CA GLY A 480 -35.71 9.41 -1.86
C GLY A 480 -36.66 10.59 -1.65
N GLY A 481 -37.87 10.53 -2.20
CA GLY A 481 -38.87 11.58 -2.14
C GLY A 481 -38.37 12.92 -2.72
N THR A 482 -38.84 14.03 -2.15
CA THR A 482 -38.55 15.38 -2.60
C THR A 482 -37.05 15.72 -2.64
N THR A 483 -36.28 15.26 -1.65
CA THR A 483 -34.83 15.42 -1.62
C THR A 483 -34.16 14.65 -2.77
N GLY A 484 -34.56 13.40 -3.00
CA GLY A 484 -34.09 12.57 -4.10
C GLY A 484 -34.39 13.16 -5.48
N ARG A 485 -35.56 13.77 -5.63
CA ARG A 485 -35.98 14.49 -6.84
C ARG A 485 -35.03 15.62 -7.19
N TRP A 486 -34.91 16.62 -6.31
CA TRP A 486 -34.20 17.86 -6.66
C TRP A 486 -32.70 17.65 -6.85
N THR A 487 -32.10 16.80 -6.02
CA THR A 487 -30.69 16.42 -6.16
C THR A 487 -30.43 15.68 -7.47
N SER A 488 -31.30 14.73 -7.84
CA SER A 488 -31.17 13.97 -9.08
C SER A 488 -31.52 14.78 -10.33
N VAL A 489 -32.44 15.75 -10.24
CA VAL A 489 -32.70 16.72 -11.32
C VAL A 489 -31.46 17.54 -11.61
N ALA A 490 -30.80 18.08 -10.58
CA ALA A 490 -29.56 18.82 -10.74
C ALA A 490 -28.45 17.96 -11.38
N ALA A 491 -28.32 16.69 -10.95
CA ALA A 491 -27.42 15.72 -11.57
C ALA A 491 -27.76 15.46 -13.05
N GLY A 492 -29.05 15.26 -13.36
CA GLY A 492 -29.54 15.04 -14.71
C GLY A 492 -29.27 16.22 -15.63
N LEU A 493 -29.47 17.45 -15.15
CA LEU A 493 -29.16 18.68 -15.89
C LEU A 493 -27.67 18.86 -16.16
N ALA A 494 -26.81 18.55 -15.18
CA ALA A 494 -25.36 18.61 -15.37
C ALA A 494 -24.88 17.61 -16.44
N LEU A 495 -25.37 16.36 -16.39
CA LEU A 495 -25.05 15.34 -17.38
C LEU A 495 -25.63 15.66 -18.76
N ALA A 496 -26.85 16.22 -18.79
CA ALA A 496 -27.48 16.70 -20.01
C ALA A 496 -26.68 17.82 -20.68
N GLY A 497 -26.22 18.80 -19.89
CA GLY A 497 -25.40 19.92 -20.36
C GLY A 497 -24.05 19.48 -20.91
N VAL A 498 -23.36 18.57 -20.22
CA VAL A 498 -22.09 18.00 -20.70
C VAL A 498 -22.29 17.24 -22.01
N TRP A 499 -23.32 16.40 -22.10
CA TRP A 499 -23.64 15.69 -23.33
C TRP A 499 -23.97 16.65 -24.48
N ALA A 500 -24.80 17.66 -24.23
CA ALA A 500 -25.15 18.68 -25.21
C ALA A 500 -23.90 19.38 -25.77
N ALA A 501 -22.98 19.80 -24.89
CA ALA A 501 -21.72 20.42 -25.28
C ALA A 501 -20.86 19.48 -26.14
N MET A 502 -20.77 18.19 -25.79
CA MET A 502 -20.00 17.19 -26.54
C MET A 502 -20.63 16.80 -27.88
N LEU A 503 -21.96 16.82 -27.97
CA LEU A 503 -22.68 16.57 -29.23
C LEU A 503 -22.48 17.72 -30.20
N VAL A 504 -22.48 18.97 -29.72
CA VAL A 504 -22.33 20.18 -30.52
C VAL A 504 -20.87 20.44 -30.91
N GLU A 505 -19.93 20.31 -29.97
CA GLU A 505 -18.48 20.46 -30.18
C GLU A 505 -17.78 19.09 -30.09
N PRO A 506 -17.64 18.37 -31.22
CA PRO A 506 -17.08 17.03 -31.24
C PRO A 506 -15.69 16.98 -30.60
N ARG A 507 -14.87 18.03 -30.72
CA ARG A 507 -13.49 18.02 -30.20
C ARG A 507 -13.40 17.81 -28.68
N LEU A 508 -14.50 18.03 -27.95
CA LEU A 508 -14.61 17.72 -26.52
C LEU A 508 -14.78 16.21 -26.26
N TRP A 509 -15.24 15.42 -27.22
CA TRP A 509 -15.47 13.99 -27.02
C TRP A 509 -14.14 13.22 -26.85
N PRO A 510 -13.89 12.56 -25.71
CA PRO A 510 -12.61 11.93 -25.42
C PRO A 510 -12.37 10.61 -26.17
N LEU A 511 -13.40 10.08 -26.85
CA LEU A 511 -13.34 8.81 -27.57
C LEU A 511 -13.34 9.02 -29.09
N GLN A 512 -12.64 10.03 -29.60
CA GLN A 512 -12.45 10.30 -31.03
C GLN A 512 -11.13 9.75 -31.60
N GLY A 513 -11.12 9.53 -32.93
CA GLY A 513 -9.93 9.16 -33.72
C GLY A 513 -9.83 7.67 -34.10
N ALA A 514 -8.92 7.34 -35.03
CA ALA A 514 -8.71 5.96 -35.50
C ALA A 514 -8.31 4.99 -34.36
N GLY A 515 -7.69 5.51 -33.29
CA GLY A 515 -7.36 4.75 -32.08
C GLY A 515 -8.51 4.61 -31.07
N SER A 516 -9.74 5.05 -31.39
CA SER A 516 -10.94 4.92 -30.55
C SER A 516 -12.01 3.99 -31.14
N THR A 517 -11.77 3.45 -32.35
CA THR A 517 -12.62 2.46 -33.02
C THR A 517 -11.98 1.06 -32.99
N GLY A 518 -12.78 0.00 -33.19
CA GLY A 518 -12.32 -1.39 -33.24
C GLY A 518 -11.60 -1.89 -31.97
N LYS A 519 -10.62 -2.78 -32.16
CA LYS A 519 -9.82 -3.39 -31.07
C LYS A 519 -8.90 -2.39 -30.33
N ALA A 520 -8.73 -1.16 -30.81
CA ALA A 520 -7.94 -0.13 -30.12
C ALA A 520 -8.78 0.71 -29.14
N GLY A 521 -10.06 0.92 -29.44
CA GLY A 521 -10.96 1.80 -28.66
C GLY A 521 -11.52 1.23 -27.36
N TRP A 522 -11.63 -0.09 -27.23
CA TRP A 522 -12.23 -0.72 -26.05
C TRP A 522 -11.44 -0.45 -24.76
N ARG A 523 -10.12 -0.30 -24.82
CA ARG A 523 -9.26 -0.01 -23.65
C ARG A 523 -9.57 1.35 -23.04
N LYS A 524 -9.67 2.39 -23.88
CA LYS A 524 -10.00 3.75 -23.44
C LYS A 524 -11.38 3.79 -22.78
N ARG A 525 -12.36 3.09 -23.39
CA ARG A 525 -13.71 2.94 -22.83
C ARG A 525 -13.70 2.20 -21.49
N ALA A 526 -12.99 1.07 -21.41
CA ALA A 526 -12.90 0.29 -20.17
C ALA A 526 -12.22 1.07 -19.03
N LEU A 527 -11.18 1.86 -19.32
CA LEU A 527 -10.55 2.74 -18.33
C LEU A 527 -11.49 3.85 -17.85
N LEU A 528 -12.28 4.45 -18.74
CA LEU A 528 -13.28 5.45 -18.36
C LEU A 528 -14.40 4.82 -17.53
N VAL A 529 -14.95 3.67 -17.95
CA VAL A 529 -15.94 2.91 -17.17
C VAL A 529 -15.40 2.63 -15.76
N ALA A 530 -14.19 2.08 -15.67
CA ALA A 530 -13.57 1.76 -14.38
C ALA A 530 -13.35 3.01 -13.51
N GLY A 531 -12.88 4.11 -14.09
CA GLY A 531 -12.67 5.36 -13.36
C GLY A 531 -13.97 5.96 -12.82
N LEU A 532 -15.03 5.97 -13.64
CA LEU A 532 -16.34 6.47 -13.22
C LEU A 532 -17.02 5.54 -12.20
N LEU A 533 -16.89 4.22 -12.36
CA LEU A 533 -17.32 3.23 -11.36
C LEU A 533 -16.63 3.44 -10.02
N LEU A 534 -15.31 3.68 -10.04
CA LEU A 534 -14.55 3.94 -8.83
C LEU A 534 -15.03 5.22 -8.13
N VAL A 535 -15.30 6.29 -8.88
CA VAL A 535 -15.88 7.52 -8.33
C VAL A 535 -17.23 7.25 -7.66
N MET A 536 -18.12 6.48 -8.31
CA MET A 536 -19.40 6.09 -7.70
C MET A 536 -19.22 5.24 -6.44
N ALA A 537 -18.27 4.30 -6.43
CA ALA A 537 -17.97 3.46 -5.27
C ALA A 537 -17.44 4.29 -4.08
N ILE A 538 -16.55 5.26 -4.35
CA ILE A 538 -16.03 6.19 -3.33
C ILE A 538 -17.18 7.01 -2.73
N VAL A 539 -18.05 7.57 -3.57
CA VAL A 539 -19.22 8.32 -3.10
C VAL A 539 -20.15 7.44 -2.26
N ALA A 540 -20.43 6.21 -2.70
CA ALA A 540 -21.27 5.28 -1.97
C ALA A 540 -20.69 4.95 -0.59
N ALA A 541 -19.37 4.73 -0.51
CA ALA A 541 -18.69 4.47 0.74
C ALA A 541 -18.71 5.68 1.69
N LEU A 542 -18.45 6.90 1.16
CA LEU A 542 -18.47 8.14 1.94
C LEU A 542 -19.86 8.48 2.47
N GLY A 543 -20.89 8.30 1.64
CA GLY A 543 -22.27 8.60 2.03
C GLY A 543 -22.92 7.49 2.87
N GLY A 544 -22.50 6.24 2.69
CA GLY A 544 -23.09 5.06 3.36
C GLY A 544 -22.36 4.60 4.63
N GLY A 545 -21.10 5.01 4.85
CA GLY A 545 -20.31 4.62 6.02
C GLY A 545 -20.21 5.74 7.07
N GLY A 546 -20.80 5.51 8.26
CA GLY A 546 -20.80 6.50 9.34
C GLY A 546 -19.38 6.87 9.80
N TYR A 547 -18.54 5.88 10.03
CA TYR A 547 -17.14 6.08 10.44
C TYR A 547 -16.33 6.88 9.42
N LEU A 548 -16.41 6.53 8.13
CA LEU A 548 -15.70 7.23 7.07
C LEU A 548 -16.13 8.71 6.98
N ARG A 549 -17.43 8.98 7.16
CA ARG A 549 -17.97 10.36 7.19
C ARG A 549 -17.44 11.15 8.39
N ASP A 550 -17.44 10.58 9.59
CA ASP A 550 -16.98 11.25 10.81
C ASP A 550 -15.47 11.54 10.76
N ARG A 551 -14.70 10.65 10.12
CA ARG A 551 -13.28 10.88 9.81
C ARG A 551 -13.07 12.06 8.86
N VAL A 552 -13.94 12.28 7.88
CA VAL A 552 -13.86 13.48 7.01
C VAL A 552 -14.27 14.74 7.78
N ALA A 553 -15.29 14.67 8.63
CA ALA A 553 -15.79 15.81 9.40
C ALA A 553 -14.77 16.34 10.44
N SER A 554 -14.02 15.45 11.10
CA SER A 554 -13.04 15.78 12.16
C SER A 554 -11.68 16.31 11.67
N TRP A 555 -11.57 16.80 10.43
CA TRP A 555 -10.29 17.22 9.83
C TRP A 555 -9.60 18.38 10.55
N LYS A 556 -10.37 19.35 11.04
CA LYS A 556 -9.84 20.56 11.69
C LYS A 556 -9.22 20.27 13.05
N GLU A 557 -9.87 19.42 13.85
CA GLU A 557 -9.42 19.02 15.18
C GLU A 557 -8.12 18.19 15.10
N ASP A 558 -8.05 17.23 14.17
CA ASP A 558 -6.81 16.44 13.96
C ASP A 558 -5.62 17.33 13.59
N GLY A 559 -5.83 18.36 12.76
CA GLY A 559 -4.77 19.29 12.37
C GLY A 559 -4.11 20.02 13.55
N GLN A 560 -4.90 20.46 14.54
CA GLN A 560 -4.37 21.11 15.73
C GLN A 560 -3.60 20.13 16.62
N THR A 561 -4.15 18.92 16.83
CA THR A 561 -3.48 17.85 17.59
C THR A 561 -2.13 17.49 16.98
N ARG A 562 -2.03 17.40 15.64
CA ARG A 562 -0.77 17.13 14.92
C ARG A 562 0.27 18.22 15.15
N LEU A 563 -0.13 19.49 15.04
CA LEU A 563 0.79 20.62 15.25
C LEU A 563 1.33 20.65 16.68
N THR A 564 0.49 20.39 17.68
CA THR A 564 0.92 20.28 19.08
C THR A 564 1.90 19.12 19.26
N HIS A 565 1.54 17.94 18.76
CA HIS A 565 2.38 16.75 18.81
C HIS A 565 3.76 16.96 18.16
N TRP A 566 3.82 17.60 16.99
CA TRP A 566 5.09 17.91 16.32
C TRP A 566 5.95 18.89 17.12
N ARG A 567 5.33 19.91 17.73
CA ARG A 567 6.07 20.87 18.59
C ARG A 567 6.63 20.17 19.82
N GLU A 568 5.85 19.30 20.45
CA GLU A 568 6.31 18.51 21.61
C GLU A 568 7.42 17.54 21.23
N GLY A 569 7.29 16.83 20.11
CA GLY A 569 8.32 15.93 19.59
C GLY A 569 9.64 16.64 19.28
N LEU A 570 9.60 17.87 18.74
CA LEU A 570 10.80 18.66 18.47
C LEU A 570 11.43 19.26 19.73
N ARG A 571 10.68 19.46 20.81
CA ARG A 571 11.22 19.95 22.10
C ARG A 571 12.15 18.93 22.76
N LEU A 572 12.05 17.65 22.41
CA LEU A 572 12.93 16.58 22.87
C LEU A 572 14.36 16.65 22.28
N LEU A 573 14.59 17.53 21.30
CA LEU A 573 15.93 17.81 20.75
C LEU A 573 16.61 18.94 21.54
N HIS A 574 17.60 18.56 22.35
CA HIS A 574 18.32 19.46 23.25
C HIS A 574 19.63 19.97 22.64
N GLY A 575 19.74 21.30 22.52
CA GLY A 575 20.95 22.00 22.09
C GLY A 575 21.27 21.90 20.59
N GLY A 576 22.19 22.75 20.12
CA GLY A 576 22.50 22.87 18.68
C GLY A 576 23.03 21.58 18.05
N ARG A 577 23.71 20.72 18.81
CA ARG A 577 24.26 19.45 18.30
C ARG A 577 23.16 18.45 17.92
N GLN A 578 22.09 18.34 18.72
CA GLN A 578 20.97 17.44 18.41
C GLN A 578 20.13 17.97 17.25
N TRP A 579 19.99 19.29 17.11
CA TRP A 579 19.37 19.88 15.93
C TRP A 579 20.17 19.64 14.64
N LEU A 580 21.50 19.76 14.70
CA LEU A 580 22.36 19.58 13.53
C LEU A 580 22.49 18.11 13.11
N LEU A 581 22.68 17.20 14.07
CA LEU A 581 23.06 15.79 13.83
C LEU A 581 22.02 14.76 14.29
N GLY A 582 20.90 15.20 14.86
CA GLY A 582 19.83 14.35 15.39
C GLY A 582 20.12 13.81 16.79
N LYS A 583 19.09 13.25 17.43
CA LYS A 583 19.22 12.50 18.69
C LYS A 583 19.77 11.09 18.45
N GLY A 584 19.38 10.47 17.33
CA GLY A 584 19.83 9.15 16.89
C GLY A 584 18.68 8.31 16.36
N SER A 585 19.00 7.33 15.51
CA SER A 585 18.02 6.44 14.87
C SER A 585 17.21 5.68 15.92
N GLY A 586 15.88 5.66 15.79
CA GLY A 586 14.97 4.89 16.66
C GLY A 586 14.81 5.43 18.08
N ARG A 587 15.24 6.67 18.38
CA ARG A 587 15.23 7.21 19.77
C ARG A 587 14.01 8.07 20.13
N PHE A 588 13.05 8.20 19.22
CA PHE A 588 11.85 9.00 19.45
C PHE A 588 10.99 8.43 20.59
N VAL A 589 10.70 7.14 20.55
CA VAL A 589 9.81 6.48 21.51
C VAL A 589 10.39 6.45 22.92
N SER A 590 11.68 6.16 23.06
CA SER A 590 12.38 6.26 24.34
C SER A 590 12.41 7.69 24.88
N SER A 591 12.60 8.69 24.01
CA SER A 591 12.58 10.10 24.44
C SER A 591 11.20 10.50 24.97
N ASN A 592 10.12 10.09 24.31
CA ASN A 592 8.76 10.33 24.80
C ASN A 592 8.50 9.65 26.15
N LEU A 593 8.97 8.42 26.34
CA LEU A 593 8.78 7.70 27.60
C LEU A 593 9.41 8.40 28.80
N TYR A 594 10.59 9.01 28.63
CA TYR A 594 11.33 9.63 29.75
C TYR A 594 11.11 11.14 29.90
N GLU A 595 11.07 11.88 28.78
CA GLU A 595 11.05 13.35 28.77
C GLU A 595 9.72 13.91 28.26
N GLY A 596 8.87 13.08 27.66
CA GLY A 596 7.59 13.49 27.10
C GLY A 596 6.51 13.75 28.16
N PRO A 597 5.39 14.40 27.76
CA PRO A 597 4.21 14.54 28.60
C PRO A 597 3.73 13.20 29.17
N ILE A 598 3.05 13.20 30.32
CA ILE A 598 2.52 11.99 30.97
C ILE A 598 1.65 11.15 30.02
N GLU A 599 0.87 11.82 29.15
CA GLU A 599 0.08 11.22 28.07
C GLU A 599 0.91 10.34 27.12
N TYR A 600 2.21 10.62 26.94
CA TYR A 600 3.11 9.89 26.07
C TYR A 600 4.02 8.89 26.80
N GLN A 601 3.91 8.80 28.13
CA GLN A 601 4.60 7.79 28.93
C GLN A 601 3.82 6.48 28.88
N ILE A 602 4.13 5.69 27.87
CA ILE A 602 3.53 4.38 27.55
C ILE A 602 4.09 3.24 28.41
N GLY A 603 3.41 2.09 28.38
CA GLY A 603 3.93 0.86 28.97
C GLY A 603 5.09 0.28 28.14
N ASP A 604 5.92 -0.52 28.80
CA ASP A 604 7.11 -1.18 28.25
C ASP A 604 7.19 -2.63 28.76
N TYR A 605 8.00 -3.45 28.08
CA TYR A 605 8.38 -4.79 28.52
C TYR A 605 9.90 -4.94 28.53
N ARG A 606 10.42 -5.70 29.50
CA ARG A 606 11.84 -6.09 29.53
C ARG A 606 12.01 -7.52 29.94
N LEU A 607 12.89 -8.23 29.24
CA LEU A 607 13.42 -9.46 29.77
C LEU A 607 14.52 -9.14 30.78
N ARG A 608 14.44 -9.78 31.96
CA ARG A 608 15.43 -9.67 33.04
C ARG A 608 15.70 -11.06 33.58
N THR A 609 16.75 -11.20 34.38
CA THR A 609 17.17 -12.48 34.96
C THR A 609 17.48 -12.30 36.45
N ASP A 610 16.94 -13.18 37.29
CA ASP A 610 17.30 -13.32 38.70
C ASP A 610 17.90 -14.72 38.91
N GLU A 611 19.10 -14.83 39.49
CA GLU A 611 19.71 -16.11 39.93
C GLU A 611 19.57 -17.29 38.93
N ALA A 612 19.67 -16.99 37.63
CA ALA A 612 19.54 -17.88 36.47
C ALA A 612 18.13 -18.14 35.87
N GLU A 613 17.04 -17.60 36.44
CA GLU A 613 15.71 -17.63 35.79
C GLU A 613 15.38 -16.32 35.07
N ALA A 614 14.96 -16.43 33.80
CA ALA A 614 14.48 -15.30 33.03
C ALA A 614 13.03 -14.96 33.38
N PHE A 615 12.70 -13.66 33.41
CA PHE A 615 11.34 -13.18 33.62
C PHE A 615 11.02 -11.95 32.79
N LEU A 616 9.75 -11.81 32.43
CA LEU A 616 9.20 -10.65 31.76
C LEU A 616 8.77 -9.60 32.79
N ALA A 617 9.44 -8.45 32.80
CA ALA A 617 8.99 -7.26 33.49
C ALA A 617 8.02 -6.48 32.59
N LEU A 618 6.73 -6.52 32.90
CA LEU A 618 5.68 -5.78 32.19
C LEU A 618 5.30 -4.53 32.96
N THR A 619 5.17 -3.40 32.28
CA THR A 619 4.82 -2.11 32.90
C THR A 619 3.60 -1.47 32.27
N GLY A 620 2.76 -0.87 33.11
CA GLY A 620 1.62 -0.06 32.68
C GLY A 620 2.07 1.37 32.38
N GLY A 621 1.52 1.97 31.32
CA GLY A 621 1.76 3.38 31.04
C GLY A 621 1.21 4.30 32.14
N LYS A 622 1.63 5.56 32.15
CA LYS A 622 1.11 6.59 33.09
C LYS A 622 -0.07 7.38 32.52
N HIS A 623 -0.33 7.23 31.22
CA HIS A 623 -1.47 7.80 30.52
C HIS A 623 -2.79 7.08 30.89
N VAL A 624 -3.89 7.52 30.30
CA VAL A 624 -5.20 6.88 30.49
C VAL A 624 -5.16 5.46 29.89
N LEU A 625 -5.37 4.45 30.73
CA LEU A 625 -5.41 3.04 30.31
C LEU A 625 -6.86 2.64 30.04
N GLY A 626 -7.38 2.98 28.87
CA GLY A 626 -8.63 2.39 28.37
C GLY A 626 -8.36 1.08 27.63
N ARG A 627 -9.42 0.36 27.24
CA ARG A 627 -9.31 -0.95 26.57
C ARG A 627 -8.47 -0.90 25.28
N GLY A 628 -8.45 0.23 24.56
CA GLY A 628 -7.68 0.42 23.32
C GLY A 628 -6.30 1.04 23.55
N GLU A 629 -6.05 1.61 24.72
CA GLU A 629 -4.85 2.39 25.05
C GLU A 629 -3.80 1.54 25.79
N GLN A 630 -4.22 0.44 26.41
CA GLN A 630 -3.35 -0.51 27.09
C GLN A 630 -2.22 -1.04 26.19
N PHE A 631 -1.00 -1.02 26.72
CA PHE A 631 0.15 -1.71 26.14
C PHE A 631 0.01 -3.22 26.34
N ARG A 632 0.11 -3.99 25.26
CA ARG A 632 -0.12 -5.45 25.30
C ARG A 632 1.10 -6.20 24.82
N VAL A 633 1.48 -7.25 25.54
CA VAL A 633 2.38 -8.30 25.07
C VAL A 633 1.53 -9.51 24.69
N SER A 634 1.71 -10.03 23.49
CA SER A 634 0.78 -10.96 22.85
C SER A 634 1.50 -12.13 22.21
N GLN A 635 0.82 -13.26 22.11
CA GLN A 635 1.27 -14.43 21.36
C GLN A 635 0.09 -15.01 20.55
N ARG A 636 0.34 -15.30 19.28
CA ARG A 636 -0.63 -16.06 18.46
C ARG A 636 -0.67 -17.52 18.94
N ILE A 637 -1.86 -18.02 19.19
CA ILE A 637 -2.10 -19.36 19.75
C ILE A 637 -2.97 -20.19 18.79
N PRO A 638 -2.90 -21.53 18.85
CA PRO A 638 -3.90 -22.37 18.19
C PRO A 638 -5.30 -22.09 18.75
N THR A 639 -6.32 -22.38 17.96
CA THR A 639 -7.72 -22.24 18.37
C THR A 639 -8.01 -23.15 19.56
N PRO A 640 -8.44 -22.63 20.72
CA PRO A 640 -8.77 -23.45 21.89
C PRO A 640 -10.01 -24.30 21.64
N ALA A 641 -10.05 -25.51 22.20
CA ALA A 641 -11.30 -26.27 22.26
C ALA A 641 -12.36 -25.47 23.07
N PRO A 642 -13.64 -25.47 22.63
CA PRO A 642 -14.70 -24.78 23.37
C PRO A 642 -14.77 -25.25 24.83
N GLY A 643 -14.90 -24.30 25.76
CA GLY A 643 -14.95 -24.59 27.20
C GLY A 643 -13.98 -23.74 28.03
N PRO A 644 -13.84 -24.06 29.34
CA PRO A 644 -13.00 -23.28 30.24
C PRO A 644 -11.52 -23.42 29.89
N VAL A 645 -10.77 -22.34 30.01
CA VAL A 645 -9.32 -22.31 29.79
C VAL A 645 -8.63 -22.02 31.11
N THR A 646 -7.71 -22.89 31.52
CA THR A 646 -6.92 -22.71 32.76
C THR A 646 -5.64 -21.94 32.48
N ILE A 647 -5.40 -20.89 33.25
CA ILE A 647 -4.14 -20.14 33.26
C ILE A 647 -3.37 -20.46 34.54
N THR A 648 -2.12 -20.87 34.39
CA THR A 648 -1.17 -20.95 35.51
C THR A 648 -0.15 -19.83 35.34
N LEU A 649 -0.12 -18.88 36.27
CA LEU A 649 0.72 -17.69 36.24
C LEU A 649 1.65 -17.69 37.46
N THR A 650 2.95 -17.51 37.25
CA THR A 650 3.92 -17.21 38.31
C THR A 650 4.37 -15.77 38.16
N SER A 651 4.03 -14.93 39.14
CA SER A 651 4.27 -13.49 39.09
C SER A 651 4.68 -12.91 40.43
N ARG A 652 5.29 -11.73 40.41
CA ARG A 652 5.48 -10.88 41.58
C ARG A 652 5.19 -9.42 41.24
N THR A 653 4.80 -8.65 42.24
CA THR A 653 4.56 -7.21 42.11
C THR A 653 5.01 -6.49 43.38
N ALA A 654 5.35 -5.20 43.29
CA ALA A 654 5.71 -4.35 44.43
C ALA A 654 4.49 -3.58 44.99
N THR A 655 3.49 -3.35 44.14
CA THR A 655 2.23 -2.64 44.45
C THR A 655 1.05 -3.44 43.94
N ASP A 656 -0.15 -3.10 44.41
CA ASP A 656 -1.38 -3.65 43.84
C ASP A 656 -1.43 -3.36 42.33
N ALA A 657 -1.72 -4.38 41.53
CA ALA A 657 -1.75 -4.27 40.08
C ALA A 657 -2.84 -5.17 39.47
N HIS A 658 -3.68 -4.59 38.62
CA HIS A 658 -4.63 -5.32 37.79
C HIS A 658 -3.94 -5.83 36.53
N LEU A 659 -3.78 -7.15 36.44
CA LEU A 659 -3.26 -7.83 35.26
C LEU A 659 -4.41 -8.29 34.39
N VAL A 660 -4.44 -7.85 33.13
CA VAL A 660 -5.44 -8.25 32.14
C VAL A 660 -4.87 -9.39 31.32
N LEU A 661 -5.55 -10.54 31.33
CA LEU A 661 -5.22 -11.73 30.54
C LEU A 661 -6.39 -12.00 29.62
N GLN A 662 -6.16 -12.05 28.31
CA GLN A 662 -7.25 -12.17 27.34
C GLN A 662 -6.93 -13.06 26.14
N ILE A 663 -7.96 -13.75 25.65
CA ILE A 663 -7.95 -14.48 24.37
C ILE A 663 -8.95 -13.77 23.47
N CYS A 664 -8.50 -13.32 22.29
CA CYS A 664 -9.35 -12.63 21.31
C CYS A 664 -9.07 -13.12 19.89
N GLU A 665 -10.05 -12.94 19.00
CA GLU A 665 -9.81 -12.93 17.56
C GLU A 665 -9.19 -11.58 17.17
N LYS A 666 -7.98 -11.61 16.60
CA LYS A 666 -7.22 -10.39 16.34
C LYS A 666 -6.24 -10.60 15.18
N ASN A 667 -6.35 -9.77 14.14
CA ASN A 667 -5.34 -9.79 13.07
C ASN A 667 -4.03 -9.17 13.56
N LEU A 668 -4.07 -7.92 14.01
CA LEU A 668 -2.88 -7.20 14.48
C LEU A 668 -3.12 -6.31 15.70
N ILE A 669 -4.06 -5.36 15.65
CA ILE A 669 -4.29 -4.40 16.75
C ILE A 669 -5.71 -4.44 17.31
N TYR A 670 -6.73 -4.49 16.45
CA TYR A 670 -8.13 -4.50 16.86
C TYR A 670 -8.54 -5.88 17.41
N PRO A 671 -8.83 -5.98 18.72
CA PRO A 671 -9.33 -7.21 19.30
C PRO A 671 -10.83 -7.34 19.07
N ASP A 672 -11.29 -8.55 18.77
CA ASP A 672 -12.70 -8.91 18.61
C ASP A 672 -12.98 -10.25 19.30
N HIS A 673 -14.24 -10.53 19.65
CA HIS A 673 -14.68 -11.75 20.34
C HIS A 673 -13.75 -12.16 21.51
N CYS A 674 -13.58 -11.25 22.48
CA CYS A 674 -12.63 -11.43 23.58
C CYS A 674 -13.21 -12.13 24.81
N PHE A 675 -12.39 -12.96 25.42
CA PHE A 675 -12.59 -13.54 26.75
C PHE A 675 -11.44 -13.08 27.65
N SER A 676 -11.73 -12.53 28.83
CA SER A 676 -10.71 -11.99 29.74
C SER A 676 -10.81 -12.53 31.16
N ALA A 677 -9.67 -12.52 31.86
CA ALA A 677 -9.55 -12.63 33.29
C ALA A 677 -8.68 -11.47 33.78
N GLU A 678 -9.13 -10.78 34.84
CA GLU A 678 -8.51 -9.54 35.32
C GLU A 678 -8.15 -9.63 36.82
N PRO A 679 -7.25 -10.55 37.22
CA PRO A 679 -6.86 -10.70 38.62
C PRO A 679 -6.21 -9.43 39.18
N LEU A 680 -6.59 -9.09 40.42
CA LEU A 680 -5.84 -8.16 41.25
C LEU A 680 -4.66 -8.90 41.89
N LEU A 681 -3.44 -8.55 41.50
CA LEU A 681 -2.21 -9.06 42.09
C LEU A 681 -1.82 -8.18 43.28
N LYS A 682 -1.59 -8.80 44.44
CA LYS A 682 -1.15 -8.12 45.66
C LYS A 682 0.32 -8.45 45.96
N PRO A 683 1.12 -7.51 46.46
CA PRO A 683 2.51 -7.77 46.81
C PRO A 683 2.60 -8.71 48.01
N LEU A 684 3.40 -9.78 47.91
CA LEU A 684 3.80 -10.62 49.04
C LEU A 684 5.21 -10.24 49.47
N ARG A 685 5.35 -9.60 50.64
CA ARG A 685 6.66 -9.14 51.11
C ARG A 685 7.28 -10.17 52.05
N ALA A 686 8.61 -10.32 51.97
CA ALA A 686 9.35 -10.99 53.04
C ALA A 686 9.26 -10.14 54.32
N GLU A 687 9.24 -10.79 55.48
CA GLU A 687 9.28 -10.09 56.76
C GLU A 687 10.52 -9.19 56.84
N GLY A 688 10.32 -7.92 57.20
CA GLY A 688 11.39 -6.92 57.31
C GLY A 688 11.83 -6.27 55.99
N ALA A 689 11.22 -6.60 54.84
CA ALA A 689 11.57 -5.99 53.57
C ALA A 689 11.11 -4.52 53.47
N PRO A 690 11.92 -3.60 52.88
CA PRO A 690 11.54 -2.20 52.69
C PRO A 690 10.26 -2.04 51.85
N GLU A 691 9.47 -1.01 52.13
CA GLU A 691 8.33 -0.66 51.27
C GLU A 691 8.79 -0.37 49.84
N GLY A 692 8.16 -1.03 48.86
CA GLY A 692 8.50 -0.89 47.45
C GLY A 692 9.52 -1.91 46.92
N SER A 693 10.05 -2.81 47.76
CA SER A 693 10.86 -3.93 47.26
C SER A 693 10.03 -4.87 46.37
N PRO A 694 10.63 -5.53 45.36
CA PRO A 694 9.93 -6.57 44.60
C PRO A 694 9.43 -7.66 45.57
N GLY A 695 8.15 -8.01 45.46
CA GLY A 695 7.55 -9.07 46.28
C GLY A 695 8.13 -10.46 45.95
N GLN A 696 7.76 -11.46 46.75
CA GLN A 696 8.06 -12.86 46.49
C GLN A 696 7.24 -13.38 45.29
N TRP A 697 7.76 -14.39 44.61
CA TRP A 697 7.06 -15.08 43.53
C TRP A 697 5.81 -15.81 44.06
N GLN A 698 4.68 -15.59 43.39
CA GLN A 698 3.41 -16.22 43.70
C GLN A 698 2.88 -16.96 42.49
N THR A 699 2.35 -18.17 42.71
CA THR A 699 1.67 -18.94 41.66
C THR A 699 0.16 -18.79 41.81
N HIS A 700 -0.49 -18.31 40.75
CA HIS A 700 -1.93 -18.16 40.64
C HIS A 700 -2.46 -19.15 39.61
N ARG A 701 -3.54 -19.85 39.96
CA ARG A 701 -4.32 -20.66 39.03
C ARG A 701 -5.65 -19.97 38.79
N LEU A 702 -5.84 -19.51 37.56
CA LEU A 702 -6.99 -18.72 37.13
C LEU A 702 -7.78 -19.52 36.09
N GLN A 703 -9.07 -19.27 36.00
CA GLN A 703 -9.91 -19.77 34.91
C GLN A 703 -10.39 -18.59 34.08
N LEU A 704 -10.15 -18.66 32.77
CA LEU A 704 -10.86 -17.87 31.80
C LEU A 704 -12.20 -18.58 31.56
N GLY A 705 -13.31 -17.82 31.49
CA GLY A 705 -14.67 -18.33 31.32
C GLY A 705 -14.84 -19.29 30.13
N PRO A 706 -16.03 -19.87 29.89
CA PRO A 706 -16.20 -20.80 28.77
C PRO A 706 -15.91 -20.07 27.45
N VAL A 707 -14.76 -20.36 26.86
CA VAL A 707 -14.34 -19.79 25.58
C VAL A 707 -15.19 -20.45 24.51
N ALA A 708 -15.88 -19.63 23.73
CA ALA A 708 -16.68 -20.10 22.61
C ALA A 708 -15.78 -20.59 21.46
N ALA A 709 -16.37 -21.15 20.41
CA ALA A 709 -15.62 -21.46 19.20
C ALA A 709 -15.05 -20.17 18.60
N LEU A 710 -13.73 -20.12 18.46
CA LEU A 710 -12.96 -19.04 17.82
C LEU A 710 -12.32 -19.55 16.52
N GLY A 711 -11.75 -18.66 15.72
CA GLY A 711 -10.88 -19.02 14.59
C GLY A 711 -11.47 -18.73 13.21
N GLY A 712 -12.74 -18.33 13.14
CA GLY A 712 -13.46 -18.11 11.89
C GLY A 712 -13.54 -19.34 10.97
N ASP A 713 -13.98 -19.14 9.75
CA ASP A 713 -14.06 -20.19 8.73
C ASP A 713 -12.72 -20.44 8.04
N TRP A 714 -12.50 -21.64 7.49
CA TRP A 714 -11.24 -22.02 6.82
C TRP A 714 -10.84 -21.11 5.64
N TRP A 715 -11.81 -20.50 4.97
CA TRP A 715 -11.59 -19.59 3.83
C TRP A 715 -11.41 -18.12 4.24
N ALA A 716 -11.75 -17.78 5.48
CA ALA A 716 -11.55 -16.46 6.08
C ALA A 716 -11.16 -16.60 7.56
N PRO A 717 -10.01 -17.24 7.86
CA PRO A 717 -9.67 -17.57 9.23
C PRO A 717 -9.36 -16.31 10.02
N ARG A 718 -9.84 -16.30 11.27
CA ARG A 718 -9.57 -15.25 12.25
C ARG A 718 -8.50 -15.74 13.20
N PHE A 719 -7.38 -15.03 13.26
CA PHE A 719 -6.29 -15.43 14.12
C PHE A 719 -6.66 -15.27 15.60
N VAL A 720 -6.37 -16.28 16.41
CA VAL A 720 -6.57 -16.27 17.86
C VAL A 720 -5.29 -15.84 18.54
N THR A 721 -5.39 -14.85 19.43
CA THR A 721 -4.24 -14.24 20.10
C THR A 721 -4.49 -14.18 21.60
N PHE A 722 -3.54 -14.70 22.37
CA PHE A 722 -3.45 -14.45 23.80
C PHE A 722 -2.71 -13.13 24.04
N SER A 723 -3.17 -12.30 24.98
CA SER A 723 -2.51 -11.05 25.36
C SER A 723 -2.49 -10.84 26.86
N MET A 724 -1.41 -10.24 27.35
CA MET A 724 -1.25 -9.73 28.71
C MET A 724 -1.04 -8.21 28.68
N ALA A 725 -1.68 -7.50 29.61
CA ALA A 725 -1.54 -6.05 29.78
C ALA A 725 -1.77 -5.65 31.24
N LEU A 726 -1.40 -4.42 31.61
CA LEU A 726 -1.70 -3.86 32.92
C LEU A 726 -2.75 -2.76 32.81
N ASP A 727 -3.74 -2.81 33.70
CA ASP A 727 -4.78 -1.77 33.84
C ASP A 727 -4.52 -0.83 35.03
N THR A 728 -3.31 -0.90 35.60
CA THR A 728 -2.89 -0.03 36.70
C THR A 728 -1.77 0.88 36.24
N ARG A 729 -2.00 2.20 36.35
CA ARG A 729 -1.09 3.23 35.84
C ARG A 729 0.26 3.18 36.54
N GLY A 730 1.34 3.12 35.74
CA GLY A 730 2.71 3.08 36.24
C GLY A 730 3.07 1.84 37.06
N ALA A 731 2.18 0.86 37.18
CA ALA A 731 2.46 -0.38 37.89
C ALA A 731 3.42 -1.26 37.09
N ARG A 732 4.09 -2.18 37.80
CA ARG A 732 4.98 -3.17 37.23
C ARG A 732 4.63 -4.54 37.78
N VAL A 733 4.53 -5.52 36.89
CA VAL A 733 4.38 -6.94 37.24
C VAL A 733 5.51 -7.70 36.56
N ASP A 734 6.25 -8.47 37.35
CA ASP A 734 7.24 -9.42 36.84
C ASP A 734 6.58 -10.79 36.70
N ILE A 735 6.79 -11.46 35.57
CA ILE A 735 6.18 -12.76 35.22
C ILE A 735 7.31 -13.71 34.84
N SER A 736 7.54 -14.75 35.63
CA SER A 736 8.56 -15.77 35.34
C SER A 736 7.99 -16.91 34.51
N ARG A 737 6.71 -17.26 34.70
CA ARG A 737 6.07 -18.35 33.97
C ARG A 737 4.60 -18.08 33.72
N ILE A 738 4.14 -18.42 32.52
CA ILE A 738 2.73 -18.47 32.17
C ILE A 738 2.43 -19.69 31.30
N ALA A 739 1.38 -20.42 31.64
CA ALA A 739 0.87 -21.55 30.87
C ALA A 739 -0.63 -21.43 30.67
N LEU A 740 -1.11 -21.89 29.53
CA LEU A 740 -2.51 -21.82 29.12
C LEU A 740 -2.94 -23.19 28.61
N GLN A 741 -3.97 -23.78 29.24
CA GLN A 741 -4.52 -25.09 28.90
C GLN A 741 -5.99 -24.99 28.56
N ASP A 742 -6.40 -25.52 27.42
CA ASP A 742 -7.81 -25.58 27.02
C ASP A 742 -8.61 -26.65 27.78
N SER A 743 -9.90 -26.79 27.43
CA SER A 743 -10.81 -27.75 28.05
C SER A 743 -10.44 -29.22 27.79
N GLN A 744 -9.58 -29.50 26.79
CA GLN A 744 -9.07 -30.82 26.45
C GLN A 744 -7.66 -31.08 27.02
N GLY A 745 -7.09 -30.10 27.73
CA GLY A 745 -5.74 -30.18 28.29
C GLY A 745 -4.62 -29.86 27.30
N GLN A 746 -4.93 -29.33 26.11
CA GLN A 746 -3.91 -28.89 25.15
C GLN A 746 -3.21 -27.63 25.66
N GLN A 747 -1.87 -27.63 25.66
CA GLN A 747 -1.07 -26.43 25.91
C GLN A 747 -1.14 -25.50 24.71
N LEU A 748 -1.58 -24.26 24.93
CA LEU A 748 -1.78 -23.28 23.86
C LEU A 748 -0.59 -22.32 23.69
N LEU A 749 0.16 -22.05 24.77
CA LEU A 749 1.31 -21.16 24.75
C LEU A 749 2.61 -21.91 24.49
N VAL A 750 3.52 -21.25 23.79
CA VAL A 750 4.90 -21.67 23.55
C VAL A 750 5.83 -20.62 24.16
N ASN A 751 6.95 -21.05 24.77
CA ASN A 751 7.92 -20.11 25.39
C ASN A 751 7.27 -19.25 26.51
N GLY A 752 6.38 -19.85 27.30
CA GLY A 752 5.75 -19.18 28.45
C GLY A 752 6.65 -19.06 29.68
N ASP A 753 7.84 -19.65 29.63
CA ASP A 753 8.93 -19.58 30.62
C ASP A 753 10.02 -18.57 30.22
N PHE A 754 9.90 -17.94 29.04
CA PHE A 754 10.83 -16.93 28.51
C PHE A 754 12.30 -17.39 28.37
N ASN A 755 12.57 -18.69 28.43
CA ASN A 755 13.92 -19.25 28.27
C ASN A 755 14.47 -19.12 26.85
N ARG A 756 13.61 -18.86 25.85
CA ARG A 756 14.00 -18.49 24.48
C ARG A 756 13.76 -17.01 24.23
N GLU A 757 14.06 -16.19 25.24
CA GLU A 757 13.83 -14.75 25.23
C GLU A 757 12.36 -14.43 24.85
N MET A 758 12.14 -13.46 23.95
CA MET A 758 10.82 -13.08 23.47
C MET A 758 10.37 -13.85 22.22
N ALA A 759 10.95 -15.02 21.93
CA ALA A 759 10.51 -15.85 20.81
C ALA A 759 9.00 -16.08 20.89
N ARG A 760 8.30 -15.73 19.79
CA ARG A 760 6.83 -15.79 19.60
C ARG A 760 6.01 -14.80 20.43
N TRP A 761 6.64 -13.94 21.22
CA TRP A 761 5.99 -12.84 21.93
C TRP A 761 6.17 -11.55 21.15
N PHE A 762 5.08 -10.83 20.96
CA PHE A 762 5.01 -9.63 20.15
C PHE A 762 4.13 -8.59 20.84
N PHE A 763 4.53 -7.32 20.84
CA PHE A 763 3.74 -6.29 21.51
C PHE A 763 2.81 -5.54 20.56
N SER A 764 1.76 -4.93 21.10
CA SER A 764 0.88 -4.05 20.35
C SER A 764 0.26 -2.97 21.22
N SER A 765 -0.14 -1.87 20.58
CA SER A 765 -0.93 -0.77 21.13
C SER A 765 -1.95 -0.37 20.07
N ASP A 766 -3.23 -0.34 20.43
CA ASP A 766 -4.30 -0.18 19.44
C ASP A 766 -4.57 1.30 19.12
N ARG A 767 -5.19 2.03 20.06
CA ARG A 767 -5.70 3.39 19.85
C ARG A 767 -4.75 4.50 20.29
N HIS A 768 -3.62 4.16 20.91
CA HIS A 768 -2.66 5.14 21.45
C HIS A 768 -1.35 5.21 20.65
N HIS A 769 -1.43 5.71 19.42
CA HIS A 769 -0.34 5.62 18.44
C HIS A 769 0.64 6.81 18.42
N LEU A 770 0.29 7.98 18.99
CA LEU A 770 1.13 9.19 18.94
C LEU A 770 2.49 9.04 19.64
N PRO A 771 2.61 8.36 20.79
CA PRO A 771 3.90 8.21 21.47
C PRO A 771 4.95 7.44 20.65
N TRP A 772 4.47 6.59 19.74
CA TRP A 772 5.28 5.67 18.96
C TRP A 772 5.84 6.28 17.67
N HIS A 773 5.20 7.33 17.17
CA HIS A 773 5.52 7.91 15.87
C HIS A 773 5.47 9.43 15.94
N ILE A 774 6.49 10.11 15.39
CA ILE A 774 6.46 11.59 15.27
C ILE A 774 5.44 12.09 14.24
N LYS A 775 4.92 11.18 13.41
CA LYS A 775 3.82 11.45 12.48
C LYS A 775 4.12 12.53 11.43
N ASN A 776 5.36 12.57 10.98
CA ASN A 776 5.81 13.35 9.83
C ASN A 776 7.20 12.85 9.40
N ALA A 777 7.37 12.43 8.15
CA ALA A 777 8.60 11.84 7.63
C ALA A 777 9.79 12.82 7.63
N ALA A 778 9.54 14.11 7.36
CA ALA A 778 10.62 15.12 7.41
C ALA A 778 11.07 15.39 8.85
N LEU A 779 10.11 15.48 9.79
CA LEU A 779 10.44 15.63 11.21
C LEU A 779 11.08 14.36 11.77
N HIS A 780 10.71 13.18 11.29
CA HIS A 780 11.35 11.91 11.65
C HIS A 780 12.83 11.92 11.28
N VAL A 781 13.16 12.30 10.04
CA VAL A 781 14.54 12.41 9.58
C VAL A 781 15.30 13.51 10.35
N LEU A 782 14.65 14.65 10.61
CA LEU A 782 15.22 15.72 11.43
C LEU A 782 15.53 15.25 12.85
N PHE A 783 14.61 14.53 13.49
CA PHE A 783 14.77 14.04 14.84
C PHE A 783 15.96 13.08 14.94
N GLU A 784 16.09 12.17 13.98
CA GLU A 784 17.07 11.10 14.05
C GLU A 784 18.44 11.47 13.48
N GLN A 785 18.47 12.22 12.39
CA GLN A 785 19.69 12.56 11.65
C GLN A 785 20.02 14.06 11.64
N GLY A 786 19.14 14.90 12.20
CA GLY A 786 19.32 16.34 12.24
C GLY A 786 19.12 17.02 10.90
N LEU A 787 19.45 18.31 10.85
CA LEU A 787 19.42 19.11 9.63
C LEU A 787 20.30 18.52 8.53
N VAL A 788 21.44 17.91 8.88
CA VAL A 788 22.33 17.27 7.90
C VAL A 788 21.61 16.15 7.16
N GLY A 789 21.02 15.20 7.88
CA GLY A 789 20.29 14.10 7.25
C GLY A 789 19.06 14.56 6.48
N LEU A 790 18.33 15.55 7.01
CA LEU A 790 17.18 16.15 6.32
C LEU A 790 17.59 16.81 4.99
N THR A 791 18.67 17.58 4.98
CA THR A 791 19.18 18.22 3.77
C THR A 791 19.67 17.17 2.76
N LEU A 792 20.40 16.14 3.19
CA LEU A 792 20.89 15.09 2.29
C LEU A 792 19.74 14.29 1.67
N LEU A 793 18.80 13.81 2.49
CA LEU A 793 17.66 13.05 2.00
C LEU A 793 16.72 13.93 1.14
N GLY A 794 16.44 15.14 1.59
CA GLY A 794 15.64 16.12 0.83
C GLY A 794 16.27 16.45 -0.52
N SER A 795 17.59 16.63 -0.57
CA SER A 795 18.33 16.86 -1.82
C SER A 795 18.24 15.65 -2.75
N ALA A 796 18.42 14.43 -2.23
CA ALA A 796 18.28 13.20 -3.01
C ALA A 796 16.86 13.04 -3.56
N TYR A 797 15.86 13.29 -2.73
CA TYR A 797 14.44 13.22 -3.08
C TYR A 797 14.09 14.23 -4.19
N LEU A 798 14.43 15.51 -4.02
CA LEU A 798 14.17 16.56 -5.00
C LEU A 798 14.94 16.32 -6.31
N LEU A 799 16.22 15.93 -6.22
CA LEU A 799 17.03 15.61 -7.40
C LEU A 799 16.43 14.46 -8.21
N CYS A 800 15.93 13.42 -7.54
CA CYS A 800 15.24 12.31 -8.20
C CYS A 800 14.00 12.80 -8.95
N LEU A 801 13.13 13.58 -8.29
CA LEU A 801 11.92 14.15 -8.91
C LEU A 801 12.25 15.02 -10.13
N VAL A 802 13.24 15.93 -10.01
CA VAL A 802 13.66 16.81 -11.11
C VAL A 802 14.26 16.01 -12.26
N ARG A 803 15.13 15.04 -11.99
CA ARG A 803 15.78 14.21 -13.03
C ARG A 803 14.77 13.39 -13.82
N LEU A 804 13.76 12.84 -13.15
CA LEU A 804 12.74 11.99 -13.75
C LEU A 804 11.58 12.77 -14.38
N SER A 805 11.37 14.04 -13.99
CA SER A 805 10.31 14.87 -14.58
C SER A 805 10.84 15.72 -15.75
N PHE A 806 12.01 16.32 -15.59
CA PHE A 806 12.56 17.33 -16.50
C PHE A 806 13.94 16.99 -17.06
N GLY A 807 14.72 16.17 -16.35
CA GLY A 807 16.10 15.82 -16.70
C GLY A 807 16.27 14.59 -17.60
N ARG A 808 17.47 14.00 -17.57
CA ARG A 808 17.90 12.89 -18.45
C ARG A 808 17.15 11.57 -18.23
N GLY A 809 16.46 11.41 -17.11
CA GLY A 809 15.66 10.22 -16.78
C GLY A 809 14.22 10.30 -17.28
N ARG A 810 13.77 11.47 -17.76
CA ARG A 810 12.36 11.75 -18.06
C ARG A 810 11.71 10.90 -19.14
N ASP A 811 12.51 10.26 -19.99
CA ASP A 811 12.02 9.40 -21.07
C ASP A 811 12.20 7.91 -20.72
N HIS A 812 12.67 7.58 -19.51
CA HIS A 812 12.71 6.21 -19.04
C HIS A 812 11.27 5.68 -18.81
N PRO A 813 10.96 4.44 -19.21
CA PRO A 813 9.60 3.90 -19.10
C PRO A 813 9.01 4.01 -17.69
N LEU A 814 9.81 3.77 -16.64
CA LEU A 814 9.32 3.76 -15.25
C LEU A 814 9.28 5.15 -14.59
N ALA A 815 9.80 6.20 -15.25
CA ALA A 815 9.93 7.53 -14.64
C ALA A 815 8.60 8.10 -14.10
N PRO A 816 7.46 8.06 -14.83
CA PRO A 816 6.21 8.61 -14.32
C PRO A 816 5.72 7.90 -13.06
N ALA A 817 5.87 6.57 -12.99
CA ALA A 817 5.44 5.80 -11.83
C ALA A 817 6.33 6.05 -10.60
N ILE A 818 7.65 6.18 -10.78
CA ILE A 818 8.56 6.50 -9.67
C ILE A 818 8.29 7.91 -9.14
N VAL A 819 8.12 8.90 -10.02
CA VAL A 819 7.76 10.28 -9.61
C VAL A 819 6.46 10.29 -8.82
N ALA A 820 5.44 9.60 -9.32
CA ALA A 820 4.14 9.49 -8.65
C ALA A 820 4.26 8.78 -7.29
N ALA A 821 5.00 7.68 -7.22
CA ALA A 821 5.24 6.94 -5.98
C ALA A 821 5.92 7.81 -4.92
N LEU A 822 6.93 8.58 -5.31
CA LEU A 822 7.64 9.51 -4.43
C LEU A 822 6.73 10.66 -3.96
N ILE A 823 5.97 11.30 -4.88
CA ILE A 823 5.00 12.35 -4.51
C ILE A 823 3.92 11.81 -3.57
N GLY A 824 3.42 10.60 -3.84
CA GLY A 824 2.42 9.93 -3.00
C GLY A 824 2.97 9.68 -1.60
N LEU A 825 4.17 9.11 -1.49
CA LEU A 825 4.85 8.91 -0.21
C LEU A 825 5.09 10.25 0.50
N GLY A 826 5.56 11.28 -0.20
CA GLY A 826 5.77 12.61 0.39
C GLY A 826 4.49 13.23 0.94
N THR A 827 3.35 12.99 0.28
CA THR A 827 2.04 13.47 0.74
C THR A 827 1.58 12.74 1.99
N VAL A 828 1.64 11.40 2.02
CA VAL A 828 1.31 10.63 3.23
C VAL A 828 2.30 10.95 4.35
N GLY A 829 3.58 11.10 4.01
CA GLY A 829 4.68 11.44 4.91
C GLY A 829 4.59 12.84 5.51
N ALA A 830 3.73 13.72 4.99
CA ALA A 830 3.42 14.98 5.66
C ALA A 830 2.63 14.77 6.98
N PHE A 831 1.99 13.61 7.14
CA PHE A 831 1.13 13.27 8.29
C PHE A 831 1.53 11.98 9.02
N ASP A 832 2.49 11.21 8.50
CA ASP A 832 2.99 9.98 9.11
C ASP A 832 4.51 9.84 8.94
N SER A 833 5.16 9.05 9.80
CA SER A 833 6.63 8.89 9.80
C SER A 833 7.11 8.07 8.61
N LEU A 834 6.46 6.93 8.35
CA LEU A 834 6.66 5.95 7.26
C LEU A 834 8.04 5.29 7.18
N LEU A 835 9.14 6.02 7.41
CA LEU A 835 10.50 5.51 7.31
C LEU A 835 10.90 4.65 8.52
N ASP A 836 10.12 4.70 9.61
CA ASP A 836 10.22 3.83 10.79
C ASP A 836 9.57 2.46 10.59
N ALA A 837 8.89 2.25 9.45
CA ALA A 837 8.39 0.96 8.98
C ALA A 837 9.39 0.37 7.96
N PRO A 838 10.19 -0.66 8.31
CA PRO A 838 11.35 -1.04 7.51
C PRO A 838 11.03 -1.46 6.07
N ARG A 839 9.91 -2.17 5.84
CA ARG A 839 9.49 -2.55 4.47
C ARG A 839 9.15 -1.34 3.61
N ILE A 840 8.52 -0.32 4.19
CA ILE A 840 8.14 0.91 3.48
C ILE A 840 9.38 1.74 3.18
N GLY A 841 10.25 1.90 4.18
CA GLY A 841 11.58 2.50 4.00
C GLY A 841 12.38 1.80 2.90
N PHE A 842 12.33 0.47 2.84
CA PHE A 842 13.07 -0.30 1.83
C PHE A 842 12.57 -0.02 0.41
N ILE A 843 11.25 -0.07 0.18
CA ILE A 843 10.67 0.27 -1.15
C ILE A 843 11.00 1.71 -1.51
N PHE A 844 10.87 2.65 -0.56
CA PHE A 844 11.21 4.06 -0.78
C PHE A 844 12.68 4.23 -1.22
N PHE A 845 13.64 3.69 -0.46
CA PHE A 845 15.06 3.81 -0.78
C PHE A 845 15.41 3.09 -2.09
N VAL A 846 14.81 1.94 -2.37
CA VAL A 846 14.93 1.27 -3.66
C VAL A 846 14.50 2.18 -4.81
N LEU A 847 13.30 2.77 -4.74
CA LEU A 847 12.79 3.65 -5.79
C LEU A 847 13.62 4.94 -5.92
N LEU A 848 14.05 5.52 -4.79
CA LEU A 848 14.88 6.71 -4.74
C LEU A 848 16.25 6.48 -5.39
N LEU A 849 16.97 5.44 -4.96
CA LEU A 849 18.32 5.11 -5.43
C LEU A 849 18.33 4.66 -6.89
N LEU A 850 17.33 3.90 -7.32
CA LEU A 850 17.18 3.56 -8.74
C LEU A 850 16.84 4.82 -9.55
N GLY A 851 15.89 5.63 -9.09
CA GLY A 851 15.44 6.86 -9.77
C GLY A 851 16.57 7.88 -10.00
N LEU A 852 17.49 8.02 -9.04
CA LEU A 852 18.70 8.85 -9.17
C LEU A 852 19.63 8.40 -10.30
N GLY A 853 19.65 7.10 -10.61
CA GLY A 853 20.48 6.50 -11.65
C GLY A 853 19.78 6.30 -12.99
N LEU A 854 18.45 6.26 -13.05
CA LEU A 854 17.70 5.93 -14.27
C LEU A 854 18.08 6.82 -15.46
N ARG A 855 18.26 6.19 -16.62
CA ARG A 855 18.55 6.83 -17.90
C ARG A 855 17.63 6.26 -18.98
N ALA A 856 17.05 7.14 -19.81
CA ALA A 856 16.26 6.70 -20.96
C ALA A 856 17.15 6.02 -22.01
N LEU A 857 16.71 4.88 -22.52
CA LEU A 857 17.36 4.21 -23.65
C LEU A 857 16.72 4.66 -24.98
N PRO A 858 17.51 4.81 -26.06
CA PRO A 858 16.97 5.15 -27.37
C PRO A 858 15.87 4.17 -27.79
N GLY A 859 14.68 4.68 -28.15
CA GLY A 859 13.56 3.88 -28.64
C GLY A 859 12.68 3.18 -27.59
N GLU A 860 13.01 3.24 -26.29
CA GLU A 860 12.28 2.47 -25.26
C GLU A 860 11.13 3.21 -24.57
N GLY A 861 11.04 4.53 -24.70
CA GLY A 861 10.18 5.37 -23.85
C GLY A 861 8.68 5.04 -23.89
N VAL A 862 8.17 4.44 -24.97
CA VAL A 862 6.73 4.17 -25.15
C VAL A 862 6.50 2.89 -25.97
N ALA A 863 5.45 2.15 -25.63
CA ALA A 863 5.00 0.99 -26.39
C ALA A 863 4.55 1.39 -27.81
N ARG A 864 5.42 1.15 -28.79
CA ARG A 864 5.16 1.26 -30.23
C ARG A 864 4.12 0.23 -30.71
N VAL A 865 3.34 0.56 -31.73
CA VAL A 865 2.24 -0.26 -32.30
C VAL A 865 2.84 -1.29 -33.24
N ALA A 866 3.26 -2.44 -32.71
CA ALA A 866 3.24 -3.68 -33.48
C ALA A 866 2.19 -4.61 -32.87
#